data_AF-A0A4Y6PVY0-F1
#
_entry.id   AF-A0A4Y6PVY0-F1
#
_cell.length_a   1.000
_cell.length_b   1.000
_cell.length_c   1.000
_cell.angle_alpha   90.00
_cell.angle_beta   90.00
_cell.angle_gamma   90.00
#
_symmetry.space_group_name_H-M   'P 1'
#
loop_
_entity.id
_entity.type
_entity.pdbx_description
1 polymer ?
#
loop_
_entity_poly.entity_id
_entity_poly.type
_entity_poly.pdbx_seq_one_letter_code
_entity_poly.pdbx_strand_id
1 'polypeptide(L)'
;MSDATCRICGKSYSERGMTRHLQSCLAKHADAKKSGVHLKVTDPYNSDYWLQLVAARDATLEGLDNLLRNVWLECCGHLSEFEIDGVRYDPCGGGDSLGFGPPVRSADVPIVRVLDDGAEFAYAYDFGSTTHLEGRSYGAAPWPADLAVESPESVRRIIVLARNEAPVFECTVCGKPAAWVCTECQWEAEGFLCQEHARTHECGTSWLLPVVNSPRMGVCDYSGPSDAMASEGWEREDEPTRSGREVVDELFEEPPVDEAELAYRIGQADADELLAALVDRAERGDIGRGERAWVMAIFGDLGLGDQLERLQKVVADPDADEALRRFAFAALSGDERVDMDELVGLVGEGEVAGMLADSMATLLGYAEEAPELFMQVADMLLASGAEQRDALFGVVEEQRHELGLDAGLVYRAVLAEPAYEPLWPILGAAVVEDAVVADAELLEDAAAWAESDEVERTLRRQALELRTSALDGGRHIEGVGLFGSCDGSGAFPIFLARKRSDGSLTVINLLFRTTGELRDGFAADFEGRDELAGIQEAMRAQAASELLEVPVEVAAALCHERLERAEAQGTLPDEFSELAWRVRRLPADDAAVRRPPEAREQVSLERTRQLLSRPQCQYWFVDITELIEADVEAPPNVVGSPDEAWFDAALARLAEADDTVERVASLAEHTAQWHALAEDDTLAAEFASLAEHTRRDPAHSPLMRGMLEKGLQGAQGFEEGTDIEAGRLEAAEDAELRRAMRHRFFSGLEVPVGFDVVHLATSCASFVLLESLFPAIADSRQPRPEQLYELAYELGEVIAAYLTNQQVFDEDELPMLIAQQLAAHGLVAADLARVLPPFLDQMQVYFDFVAPEAFFAAMQRPETRMAEAFYR
;
A
#
# COMPACT_ATOMS: atom_id res chain seq x y z
N MET A 1 22.54 0.20 -40.45
CA MET A 1 21.66 -0.96 -40.68
C MET A 1 22.50 -2.20 -40.65
N SER A 2 22.39 -2.97 -39.57
CA SER A 2 23.07 -4.24 -39.40
C SER A 2 22.52 -5.31 -40.35
N ASP A 3 23.39 -6.26 -40.71
CA ASP A 3 23.00 -7.45 -41.46
C ASP A 3 22.26 -8.42 -40.53
N ALA A 4 21.53 -9.38 -41.10
CA ALA A 4 20.94 -10.49 -40.36
C ALA A 4 21.19 -11.81 -41.07
N THR A 5 21.27 -12.89 -40.31
CA THR A 5 21.34 -14.26 -40.85
C THR A 5 19.94 -14.82 -41.10
N CYS A 6 19.69 -15.30 -42.32
CA CYS A 6 18.45 -15.98 -42.67
C CYS A 6 18.43 -17.37 -42.01
N ARG A 7 17.46 -17.64 -41.13
CA ARG A 7 17.36 -18.92 -40.41
C ARG A 7 17.07 -20.12 -41.31
N ILE A 8 16.53 -19.90 -42.52
CA ILE A 8 16.23 -21.00 -43.47
C ILE A 8 17.52 -21.50 -44.17
N CYS A 9 18.41 -20.60 -44.58
CA CYS A 9 19.56 -20.97 -45.42
C CYS A 9 20.93 -20.60 -44.84
N GLY A 10 20.98 -19.96 -43.68
CA GLY A 10 22.19 -19.58 -42.96
C GLY A 10 23.02 -18.46 -43.59
N LYS A 11 22.48 -17.72 -44.57
CA LYS A 11 23.21 -16.63 -45.26
C LYS A 11 22.83 -15.26 -44.70
N SER A 12 23.81 -14.38 -44.58
CA SER A 12 23.63 -13.01 -44.08
C SER A 12 23.25 -12.02 -45.19
N TYR A 13 22.33 -11.11 -44.89
CA TYR A 13 21.87 -10.06 -45.79
C TYR A 13 21.51 -8.79 -44.99
N SER A 14 21.76 -7.62 -45.57
CA SER A 14 21.16 -6.35 -45.10
C SER A 14 19.63 -6.43 -45.08
N GLU A 15 18.97 -5.62 -44.26
CA GLU A 15 17.51 -5.55 -44.13
C GLU A 15 16.74 -5.55 -45.48
N ARG A 16 17.08 -4.63 -46.39
CA ARG A 16 16.49 -4.59 -47.75
C ARG A 16 16.83 -5.81 -48.59
N GLY A 17 18.01 -6.38 -48.39
CA GLY A 17 18.45 -7.63 -49.02
C GLY A 17 17.64 -8.83 -48.52
N MET A 18 17.42 -8.90 -47.20
CA MET A 18 16.71 -9.98 -46.51
C MET A 18 15.26 -10.08 -47.00
N THR A 19 14.56 -8.95 -47.10
CA THR A 19 13.17 -8.91 -47.60
C THR A 19 13.05 -9.56 -49.00
N ARG A 20 13.94 -9.20 -49.94
CA ARG A 20 13.95 -9.80 -51.29
C ARG A 20 14.43 -11.26 -51.28
N HIS A 21 15.38 -11.57 -50.40
CA HIS A 21 15.90 -12.91 -50.24
C HIS A 21 14.80 -13.87 -49.77
N LEU A 22 14.07 -13.52 -48.71
CA LEU A 22 13.02 -14.34 -48.09
C LEU A 22 11.89 -14.69 -49.06
N GLN A 23 11.50 -13.77 -49.95
CA GLN A 23 10.54 -14.07 -51.03
C GLN A 23 10.97 -15.29 -51.88
N SER A 24 12.26 -15.37 -52.22
CA SER A 24 12.81 -16.48 -53.01
C SER A 24 13.22 -17.70 -52.18
N CYS A 25 13.59 -17.49 -50.91
CA CYS A 25 14.03 -18.54 -50.00
C CYS A 25 12.83 -19.36 -49.51
N LEU A 26 11.77 -18.70 -49.05
CA LEU A 26 10.53 -19.36 -48.65
C LEU A 26 9.93 -20.20 -49.78
N ALA A 27 9.95 -19.71 -51.02
CA ALA A 27 9.47 -20.46 -52.19
C ALA A 27 10.25 -21.76 -52.47
N LYS A 28 11.53 -21.84 -52.07
CA LYS A 28 12.39 -23.03 -52.27
C LYS A 28 12.27 -24.04 -51.13
N HIS A 29 11.87 -23.59 -49.95
CA HIS A 29 11.79 -24.37 -48.71
C HIS A 29 10.33 -24.53 -48.21
N ALA A 30 9.38 -24.36 -49.12
CA ALA A 30 7.95 -24.34 -48.83
C ALA A 30 7.37 -25.75 -48.57
N ASP A 31 6.51 -25.86 -47.55
CA ASP A 31 5.50 -26.91 -47.50
C ASP A 31 4.35 -26.54 -48.45
N ALA A 32 4.16 -27.32 -49.52
CA ALA A 32 3.14 -27.08 -50.54
C ALA A 32 1.68 -27.06 -50.00
N LYS A 33 1.45 -27.50 -48.75
CA LYS A 33 0.13 -27.53 -48.11
C LYS A 33 -0.12 -26.41 -47.11
N LYS A 34 0.90 -25.64 -46.73
CA LYS A 34 0.78 -24.59 -45.69
C LYS A 34 1.21 -23.23 -46.22
N SER A 35 0.47 -22.20 -45.85
CA SER A 35 0.77 -20.81 -46.19
C SER A 35 0.59 -19.93 -44.96
N GLY A 36 1.34 -18.84 -44.92
CA GLY A 36 1.32 -17.84 -43.86
C GLY A 36 1.34 -16.42 -44.43
N VAL A 37 1.61 -15.45 -43.56
CA VAL A 37 1.76 -14.03 -43.86
C VAL A 37 3.17 -13.63 -43.46
N HIS A 38 3.91 -13.02 -44.38
CA HIS A 38 5.25 -12.48 -44.10
C HIS A 38 5.12 -11.09 -43.50
N LEU A 39 5.60 -10.92 -42.27
CA LEU A 39 5.60 -9.64 -41.57
C LEU A 39 7.04 -9.17 -41.34
N LYS A 40 7.23 -7.87 -41.41
CA LYS A 40 8.44 -7.19 -40.94
C LYS A 40 8.06 -6.28 -39.80
N VAL A 41 8.85 -6.28 -38.74
CA VAL A 41 8.69 -5.40 -37.58
C VAL A 41 10.00 -4.63 -37.38
N THR A 42 9.89 -3.33 -37.11
CA THR A 42 11.01 -2.40 -36.98
C THR A 42 10.78 -1.43 -35.83
N ASP A 43 11.87 -0.95 -35.25
CA ASP A 43 11.80 0.23 -34.38
C ASP A 43 11.73 1.52 -35.23
N PRO A 44 10.76 2.42 -34.97
CA PRO A 44 10.58 3.65 -35.75
C PRO A 44 11.66 4.70 -35.50
N TYR A 45 12.35 4.64 -34.36
CA TYR A 45 13.36 5.62 -33.93
C TYR A 45 14.79 5.14 -34.25
N ASN A 46 15.03 3.83 -34.24
CA ASN A 46 16.31 3.20 -34.52
C ASN A 46 16.21 2.09 -35.56
N SER A 47 16.48 2.46 -36.81
CA SER A 47 16.44 1.57 -37.97
C SER A 47 17.40 0.36 -37.93
N ASP A 48 18.32 0.29 -36.96
CA ASP A 48 19.17 -0.89 -36.78
C ASP A 48 18.42 -2.07 -36.15
N TYR A 49 17.31 -1.83 -35.43
CA TYR A 49 16.47 -2.90 -34.88
C TYR A 49 15.35 -3.29 -35.85
N TRP A 50 15.43 -4.51 -36.36
CA TRP A 50 14.45 -5.06 -37.29
C TRP A 50 14.40 -6.59 -37.23
N LEU A 51 13.21 -7.15 -37.39
CA LEU A 51 12.98 -8.58 -37.51
C LEU A 51 12.00 -8.87 -38.65
N GLN A 52 12.13 -10.06 -39.23
CA GLN A 52 11.20 -10.58 -40.22
C GLN A 52 10.71 -11.95 -39.78
N LEU A 53 9.40 -12.16 -39.90
CA LEU A 53 8.72 -13.33 -39.39
C LEU A 53 7.66 -13.84 -40.36
N VAL A 54 7.27 -15.10 -40.23
CA VAL A 54 6.12 -15.67 -40.93
C VAL A 54 5.10 -16.16 -39.91
N ALA A 55 3.88 -15.63 -40.01
CA ALA A 55 2.76 -16.03 -39.18
C ALA A 55 1.81 -16.95 -39.96
N ALA A 56 1.26 -17.98 -39.34
CA ALA A 56 0.23 -18.82 -39.93
C ALA A 56 -1.01 -17.95 -40.16
N ARG A 57 -1.84 -18.32 -41.14
CA ARG A 57 -3.03 -17.51 -41.47
C ARG A 57 -4.03 -17.41 -40.31
N ASP A 58 -4.03 -18.39 -39.41
CA ASP A 58 -4.86 -18.50 -38.21
C ASP A 58 -4.08 -18.17 -36.92
N ALA A 59 -2.87 -17.61 -37.03
CA ALA A 59 -2.22 -16.96 -35.90
C ALA A 59 -2.97 -15.67 -35.54
N THR A 60 -3.02 -15.32 -34.26
CA THR A 60 -3.75 -14.15 -33.75
C THR A 60 -2.80 -12.97 -33.53
N LEU A 61 -3.33 -11.75 -33.42
CA LEU A 61 -2.52 -10.59 -32.99
C LEU A 61 -1.97 -10.80 -31.58
N GLU A 62 -2.73 -11.42 -30.69
CA GLU A 62 -2.27 -11.85 -29.36
C GLU A 62 -1.08 -12.84 -29.46
N GLY A 63 -1.09 -13.76 -30.42
CA GLY A 63 0.06 -14.64 -30.65
C GLY A 63 1.29 -13.89 -31.17
N LEU A 64 1.11 -12.81 -31.93
CA LEU A 64 2.19 -11.93 -32.39
C LEU A 64 2.74 -11.08 -31.24
N ASP A 65 1.86 -10.57 -30.38
CA ASP A 65 2.21 -9.85 -29.16
C ASP A 65 3.11 -10.69 -28.25
N ASN A 66 2.67 -11.89 -27.90
CA ASN A 66 3.43 -12.84 -27.10
C ASN A 66 4.82 -13.14 -27.71
N LEU A 67 4.93 -13.24 -29.04
CA LEU A 67 6.23 -13.42 -29.69
C LEU A 67 7.13 -12.18 -29.55
N LEU A 68 6.59 -10.99 -29.80
CA LEU A 68 7.36 -9.73 -29.73
C LEU A 68 7.84 -9.48 -28.30
N ARG A 69 6.98 -9.72 -27.30
CA ARG A 69 7.30 -9.75 -25.87
C ARG A 69 8.48 -10.66 -25.59
N ASN A 70 8.35 -11.96 -25.89
CA ASN A 70 9.41 -12.94 -25.63
C ASN A 70 10.74 -12.63 -26.33
N VAL A 71 10.68 -12.07 -27.55
CA VAL A 71 11.88 -11.84 -28.39
C VAL A 71 12.58 -10.51 -28.08
N TRP A 72 11.82 -9.46 -27.75
CA TRP A 72 12.32 -8.08 -27.69
C TRP A 72 11.86 -7.24 -26.49
N LEU A 73 10.76 -7.53 -25.81
CA LEU A 73 10.11 -6.48 -25.01
C LEU A 73 9.74 -6.86 -23.58
N GLU A 74 9.49 -8.13 -23.30
CA GLU A 74 8.93 -8.56 -22.00
C GLU A 74 9.90 -8.29 -20.87
N CYS A 75 9.40 -7.68 -19.80
CA CYS A 75 10.17 -7.33 -18.61
C CYS A 75 9.38 -7.60 -17.33
N CYS A 76 8.12 -7.15 -17.24
CA CYS A 76 7.35 -7.15 -16.00
C CYS A 76 5.82 -7.36 -16.18
N GLY A 77 5.35 -7.83 -17.34
CA GLY A 77 3.93 -8.15 -17.56
C GLY A 77 3.06 -7.05 -18.19
N HIS A 78 3.64 -5.90 -18.54
CA HIS A 78 2.93 -4.68 -18.94
C HIS A 78 1.90 -4.84 -20.07
N LEU A 79 0.98 -3.87 -20.19
CA LEU A 79 -0.01 -3.84 -21.27
C LEU A 79 0.61 -3.53 -22.65
N SER A 80 -0.05 -4.02 -23.70
CA SER A 80 0.32 -3.75 -25.09
C SER A 80 -0.89 -3.58 -25.99
N GLU A 81 -0.70 -2.94 -27.13
CA GLU A 81 -1.73 -2.80 -28.15
C GLU A 81 -1.20 -2.72 -29.57
N PHE A 82 -2.06 -3.07 -30.52
CA PHE A 82 -1.87 -2.77 -31.94
C PHE A 82 -2.83 -1.69 -32.40
N GLU A 83 -2.36 -0.78 -33.24
CA GLU A 83 -3.20 0.11 -34.04
C GLU A 83 -3.09 -0.28 -35.52
N ILE A 84 -4.23 -0.65 -36.12
CA ILE A 84 -4.32 -1.06 -37.52
C ILE A 84 -5.50 -0.33 -38.16
N ASP A 85 -5.24 0.46 -39.20
CA ASP A 85 -6.25 1.29 -39.88
C ASP A 85 -7.10 2.16 -38.92
N GLY A 86 -6.46 2.70 -37.88
CA GLY A 86 -7.11 3.52 -36.84
C GLY A 86 -7.99 2.74 -35.86
N VAL A 87 -7.92 1.40 -35.86
CA VAL A 87 -8.59 0.52 -34.91
C VAL A 87 -7.58 -0.05 -33.94
N ARG A 88 -7.84 0.09 -32.63
CA ARG A 88 -7.02 -0.45 -31.55
C ARG A 88 -7.40 -1.89 -31.23
N TYR A 89 -6.39 -2.74 -31.01
CA TYR A 89 -6.53 -4.13 -30.60
C TYR A 89 -5.66 -4.43 -29.38
N ASP A 90 -6.24 -4.98 -28.31
CA ASP A 90 -5.53 -5.31 -27.05
C ASP A 90 -5.64 -6.81 -26.65
N PRO A 91 -4.62 -7.39 -25.99
CA PRO A 91 -4.69 -8.78 -25.49
C PRO A 91 -5.68 -8.99 -24.34
N CYS A 92 -5.91 -7.98 -23.50
CA CYS A 92 -6.77 -8.07 -22.31
C CYS A 92 -8.27 -8.16 -22.61
N GLY A 93 -8.66 -8.04 -23.88
CA GLY A 93 -9.96 -8.43 -24.37
C GLY A 93 -11.00 -7.32 -24.34
N GLY A 94 -10.82 -6.30 -25.18
CA GLY A 94 -11.89 -5.44 -25.71
C GLY A 94 -13.07 -5.17 -24.77
N GLY A 95 -12.78 -4.71 -23.55
CA GLY A 95 -13.78 -4.23 -22.61
C GLY A 95 -14.21 -2.81 -23.00
N ASP A 96 -15.47 -2.47 -22.78
CA ASP A 96 -15.88 -1.07 -22.73
C ASP A 96 -15.06 -0.41 -21.61
N SER A 97 -13.98 0.32 -21.93
CA SER A 97 -13.53 1.42 -21.08
C SER A 97 -14.79 2.17 -20.66
N LEU A 98 -14.94 2.48 -19.38
CA LEU A 98 -16.09 3.09 -18.67
C LEU A 98 -16.74 4.34 -19.35
N GLY A 99 -17.06 4.32 -20.64
CA GLY A 99 -17.63 5.39 -21.45
C GLY A 99 -16.66 6.42 -22.04
N PHE A 100 -15.35 6.39 -21.76
CA PHE A 100 -14.45 7.54 -22.02
C PHE A 100 -13.31 7.31 -23.04
N GLY A 101 -13.43 6.36 -23.99
CA GLY A 101 -12.44 6.17 -25.06
C GLY A 101 -13.01 5.57 -26.35
N PRO A 102 -12.30 5.66 -27.50
CA PRO A 102 -12.68 4.95 -28.71
C PRO A 102 -12.66 3.42 -28.46
N PRO A 103 -13.61 2.66 -29.03
CA PRO A 103 -13.77 1.24 -28.72
C PRO A 103 -12.54 0.43 -29.12
N VAL A 104 -12.01 -0.34 -28.16
CA VAL A 104 -10.88 -1.25 -28.36
C VAL A 104 -11.41 -2.66 -28.65
N ARG A 105 -10.76 -3.38 -29.58
CA ARG A 105 -11.13 -4.76 -29.95
C ARG A 105 -10.16 -5.76 -29.31
N SER A 106 -10.63 -6.98 -29.07
CA SER A 106 -9.73 -8.06 -28.66
C SER A 106 -8.69 -8.38 -29.74
N ALA A 107 -7.45 -8.60 -29.32
CA ALA A 107 -6.33 -9.08 -30.12
C ALA A 107 -6.39 -10.60 -30.39
N ASP A 108 -7.36 -11.33 -29.84
CA ASP A 108 -7.74 -12.69 -30.27
C ASP A 108 -8.47 -12.65 -31.63
N VAL A 109 -7.83 -12.03 -32.62
CA VAL A 109 -8.28 -11.93 -33.99
C VAL A 109 -7.19 -12.49 -34.91
N PRO A 110 -7.54 -13.38 -35.86
CA PRO A 110 -6.56 -13.89 -36.81
C PRO A 110 -5.90 -12.78 -37.62
N ILE A 111 -4.57 -12.78 -37.71
CA ILE A 111 -3.72 -11.82 -38.43
C ILE A 111 -4.24 -11.59 -39.86
N VAL A 112 -4.65 -12.65 -40.56
CA VAL A 112 -5.15 -12.57 -41.95
C VAL A 112 -6.46 -11.80 -42.11
N ARG A 113 -7.17 -11.49 -41.02
CA ARG A 113 -8.41 -10.68 -41.05
C ARG A 113 -8.14 -9.18 -40.92
N VAL A 114 -6.98 -8.81 -40.41
CA VAL A 114 -6.64 -7.42 -40.03
C VAL A 114 -5.40 -6.91 -40.78
N LEU A 115 -4.51 -7.79 -41.24
CA LEU A 115 -3.30 -7.45 -41.98
C LEU A 115 -3.35 -8.01 -43.40
N ASP A 116 -3.93 -7.23 -44.32
CA ASP A 116 -3.89 -7.48 -45.77
C ASP A 116 -2.48 -7.23 -46.36
N ASP A 117 -2.28 -7.56 -47.64
CA ASP A 117 -1.00 -7.31 -48.33
C ASP A 117 -0.69 -5.81 -48.39
N GLY A 118 0.44 -5.41 -47.82
CA GLY A 118 0.86 -4.03 -47.71
C GLY A 118 0.30 -3.28 -46.51
N ALA A 119 -0.53 -3.91 -45.66
CA ALA A 119 -1.02 -3.30 -44.42
C ALA A 119 0.13 -2.98 -43.47
N GLU A 120 0.05 -1.83 -42.81
CA GLU A 120 0.98 -1.38 -41.78
C GLU A 120 0.25 -1.38 -40.43
N PHE A 121 1.00 -1.62 -39.36
CA PHE A 121 0.48 -1.58 -37.99
C PHE A 121 1.46 -0.86 -37.07
N ALA A 122 0.94 -0.08 -36.15
CA ALA A 122 1.71 0.36 -35.00
C ALA A 122 1.49 -0.61 -33.85
N TYR A 123 2.51 -0.81 -33.04
CA TYR A 123 2.47 -1.62 -31.85
C TYR A 123 3.13 -0.85 -30.71
N ALA A 124 2.45 -0.78 -29.56
CA ALA A 124 2.94 -0.13 -28.36
C ALA A 124 2.96 -1.16 -27.24
N TYR A 125 4.12 -1.28 -26.59
CA TYR A 125 4.31 -2.11 -25.41
C TYR A 125 4.79 -1.24 -24.26
N ASP A 126 4.15 -1.39 -23.11
CA ASP A 126 4.26 -0.52 -21.92
C ASP A 126 3.77 0.91 -22.21
N PHE A 127 2.69 1.37 -21.56
CA PHE A 127 2.11 2.69 -21.90
C PHE A 127 2.76 3.90 -21.24
N GLY A 128 3.76 3.73 -20.38
CA GLY A 128 4.48 4.89 -19.88
C GLY A 128 6.00 4.84 -20.03
N SER A 129 6.60 3.69 -20.36
CA SER A 129 7.93 3.64 -20.99
C SER A 129 7.84 3.02 -22.39
N THR A 130 7.00 3.63 -23.23
CA THR A 130 6.53 2.99 -24.46
C THR A 130 7.62 2.67 -25.46
N THR A 131 7.77 1.37 -25.71
CA THR A 131 8.53 0.87 -26.84
C THR A 131 7.59 0.75 -28.03
N HIS A 132 7.71 1.70 -28.97
CA HIS A 132 6.95 1.69 -30.20
C HIS A 132 7.62 0.78 -31.23
N LEU A 133 6.84 -0.07 -31.88
CA LEU A 133 7.25 -0.83 -33.05
C LEU A 133 6.31 -0.53 -34.22
N GLU A 134 6.87 -0.54 -35.42
CA GLU A 134 6.13 -0.47 -36.66
C GLU A 134 6.22 -1.79 -37.40
N GLY A 135 5.09 -2.27 -37.87
CA GLY A 135 4.95 -3.51 -38.60
C GLY A 135 4.42 -3.31 -40.00
N ARG A 136 4.84 -4.18 -40.92
CA ARG A 136 4.31 -4.22 -42.28
C ARG A 136 4.12 -5.64 -42.78
N SER A 137 2.95 -5.89 -43.37
CA SER A 137 2.62 -7.11 -44.10
C SER A 137 3.13 -7.07 -45.54
N TYR A 138 3.81 -8.13 -45.97
CA TYR A 138 4.16 -8.39 -47.37
C TYR A 138 3.24 -9.43 -48.01
N GLY A 139 2.09 -9.68 -47.38
CA GLY A 139 1.07 -10.60 -47.88
C GLY A 139 1.43 -12.07 -47.73
N ALA A 140 0.77 -12.90 -48.53
CA ALA A 140 0.83 -14.34 -48.43
C ALA A 140 2.22 -14.89 -48.76
N ALA A 141 2.76 -15.73 -47.87
CA ALA A 141 4.05 -16.38 -48.01
C ALA A 141 3.94 -17.90 -47.83
N PRO A 142 4.76 -18.70 -48.52
CA PRO A 142 4.85 -20.13 -48.26
C PRO A 142 5.36 -20.41 -46.84
N TRP A 143 4.86 -21.46 -46.19
CA TRP A 143 5.33 -21.87 -44.86
C TRP A 143 6.66 -22.63 -44.97
N PRO A 144 7.70 -22.29 -44.18
CA PRO A 144 8.97 -23.01 -44.22
C PRO A 144 8.82 -24.40 -43.59
N ALA A 145 9.01 -25.46 -44.37
CA ALA A 145 8.91 -26.84 -43.90
C ALA A 145 10.11 -27.28 -43.04
N ASP A 146 11.26 -26.64 -43.29
CA ASP A 146 12.57 -27.06 -42.79
C ASP A 146 12.95 -26.44 -41.43
N LEU A 147 12.11 -25.55 -40.87
CA LEU A 147 12.31 -24.99 -39.53
C LEU A 147 11.50 -25.80 -38.52
N ALA A 148 12.19 -26.51 -37.62
CA ALA A 148 11.57 -27.21 -36.50
C ALA A 148 11.02 -26.19 -35.49
N VAL A 149 9.80 -26.44 -35.02
CA VAL A 149 9.13 -25.57 -34.05
C VAL A 149 9.49 -26.06 -32.64
N GLU A 150 10.49 -25.45 -32.02
CA GLU A 150 10.84 -25.68 -30.62
C GLU A 150 10.02 -24.75 -29.71
N SER A 151 8.72 -25.01 -29.52
CA SER A 151 7.85 -24.25 -28.58
C SER A 151 6.51 -24.93 -28.27
N PRO A 152 5.83 -24.58 -27.15
CA PRO A 152 4.48 -25.05 -26.78
C PRO A 152 3.41 -24.76 -27.84
N GLU A 153 2.29 -25.49 -27.83
CA GLU A 153 1.26 -25.50 -28.90
C GLU A 153 0.68 -24.14 -29.31
N SER A 154 0.64 -23.18 -28.39
CA SER A 154 0.14 -21.81 -28.59
C SER A 154 1.07 -20.93 -29.42
N VAL A 155 2.40 -21.10 -29.32
CA VAL A 155 3.42 -20.33 -30.06
C VAL A 155 3.79 -20.98 -31.40
N ARG A 156 3.26 -22.18 -31.71
CA ARG A 156 3.57 -22.96 -32.93
C ARG A 156 3.17 -22.32 -34.26
N ARG A 157 2.61 -21.11 -34.25
CA ARG A 157 1.99 -20.47 -35.42
C ARG A 157 2.74 -19.25 -35.93
N ILE A 158 3.82 -18.77 -35.30
CA ILE A 158 4.62 -17.65 -35.81
C ILE A 158 6.11 -17.98 -35.69
N ILE A 159 6.89 -17.76 -36.75
CA ILE A 159 8.31 -18.12 -36.82
C ILE A 159 9.14 -16.89 -37.19
N VAL A 160 10.17 -16.60 -36.39
CA VAL A 160 11.19 -15.59 -36.74
C VAL A 160 12.08 -16.14 -37.86
N LEU A 161 12.15 -15.44 -38.99
CA LEU A 161 12.94 -15.82 -40.16
C LEU A 161 14.33 -15.18 -40.15
N ALA A 162 14.42 -13.96 -39.63
CA ALA A 162 15.66 -13.19 -39.48
C ALA A 162 15.46 -12.10 -38.41
N ARG A 163 16.53 -11.82 -37.65
CA ARG A 163 16.65 -10.69 -36.70
C ARG A 163 17.99 -10.04 -36.95
N ASN A 164 18.02 -8.70 -36.92
CA ASN A 164 19.25 -7.92 -37.06
C ASN A 164 20.35 -8.39 -36.11
N GLU A 165 21.62 -8.27 -36.50
CA GLU A 165 22.73 -8.39 -35.57
C GLU A 165 22.69 -7.24 -34.55
N ALA A 166 23.09 -7.55 -33.31
CA ALA A 166 23.11 -6.60 -32.21
C ALA A 166 24.00 -5.40 -32.57
N PRO A 167 23.50 -4.16 -32.43
CA PRO A 167 24.35 -2.98 -32.55
C PRO A 167 25.48 -3.04 -31.50
N VAL A 168 26.69 -2.67 -31.90
CA VAL A 168 27.83 -2.60 -30.99
C VAL A 168 27.91 -1.18 -30.46
N PHE A 169 27.77 -1.03 -29.15
CA PHE A 169 27.93 0.24 -28.46
C PHE A 169 29.36 0.36 -27.91
N GLU A 170 29.93 1.57 -27.96
CA GLU A 170 31.26 1.84 -27.43
C GLU A 170 31.15 2.42 -26.01
N CYS A 171 32.04 1.99 -25.12
CA CYS A 171 32.15 2.51 -23.78
C CYS A 171 32.53 4.00 -23.83
N THR A 172 31.73 4.84 -23.21
CA THR A 172 31.86 6.31 -23.21
C THR A 172 33.20 6.76 -22.61
N VAL A 173 33.77 5.98 -21.69
CA VAL A 173 35.04 6.28 -21.03
C VAL A 173 36.27 5.87 -21.85
N CYS A 174 36.25 4.72 -22.52
CA CYS A 174 37.47 4.14 -23.13
C CYS A 174 37.36 3.69 -24.60
N GLY A 175 36.16 3.75 -25.19
CA GLY A 175 35.91 3.39 -26.59
C GLY A 175 35.96 1.89 -26.91
N LYS A 176 36.14 1.01 -25.91
CA LYS A 176 36.01 -0.45 -26.08
C LYS A 176 34.53 -0.85 -26.14
N PRO A 177 34.17 -2.02 -26.69
CA PRO A 177 32.77 -2.47 -26.67
C PRO A 177 32.16 -2.43 -25.26
N ALA A 178 30.98 -1.83 -25.16
CA ALA A 178 30.20 -1.76 -23.93
C ALA A 178 29.49 -3.09 -23.68
N ALA A 179 29.43 -3.47 -22.41
CA ALA A 179 28.68 -4.63 -21.93
C ALA A 179 27.45 -4.20 -21.11
N TRP A 180 27.48 -2.96 -20.60
CA TRP A 180 26.47 -2.41 -19.70
C TRP A 180 25.97 -1.06 -20.20
N VAL A 181 24.72 -0.75 -19.91
CA VAL A 181 24.10 0.57 -20.07
C VAL A 181 23.60 1.02 -18.71
N CYS A 182 23.97 2.23 -18.29
CA CYS A 182 23.43 2.85 -17.08
C CYS A 182 22.07 3.45 -17.39
N THR A 183 21.03 3.03 -16.67
CA THR A 183 19.63 3.42 -16.91
C THR A 183 19.38 4.90 -16.62
N GLU A 184 20.21 5.51 -15.78
CA GLU A 184 20.23 6.93 -15.48
C GLU A 184 21.02 7.73 -16.53
N CYS A 185 22.30 7.40 -16.74
CA CYS A 185 23.17 8.22 -17.60
C CYS A 185 22.94 8.03 -19.11
N GLN A 186 22.22 6.99 -19.54
CA GLN A 186 21.94 6.78 -20.97
C GLN A 186 21.19 7.95 -21.63
N TRP A 187 20.42 8.71 -20.85
CA TRP A 187 19.63 9.84 -21.34
C TRP A 187 20.47 11.10 -21.63
N GLU A 188 21.71 11.15 -21.13
CA GLU A 188 22.68 12.22 -21.37
C GLU A 188 23.68 11.90 -22.48
N ALA A 189 23.43 10.84 -23.26
CA ALA A 189 24.39 10.24 -24.20
C ALA A 189 25.68 9.71 -23.55
N GLU A 190 25.67 9.50 -22.23
CA GLU A 190 26.80 9.04 -21.42
C GLU A 190 26.47 7.76 -20.62
N GLY A 191 25.84 6.75 -21.24
CA GLY A 191 25.37 5.55 -20.50
C GLY A 191 26.14 4.24 -20.73
N PHE A 192 26.89 4.11 -21.84
CA PHE A 192 27.46 2.82 -22.23
C PHE A 192 28.83 2.55 -21.59
N LEU A 193 28.97 1.41 -20.91
CA LEU A 193 30.13 1.08 -20.10
C LEU A 193 30.68 -0.32 -20.43
N CYS A 194 32.00 -0.45 -20.50
CA CYS A 194 32.63 -1.76 -20.48
C CYS A 194 32.64 -2.32 -19.05
N GLN A 195 32.85 -3.64 -18.91
CA GLN A 195 32.81 -4.31 -17.61
C GLN A 195 33.74 -3.71 -16.54
N GLU A 196 34.87 -3.10 -16.95
CA GLU A 196 35.80 -2.45 -16.03
C GLU A 196 35.24 -1.14 -15.47
N HIS A 197 34.68 -0.27 -16.34
CA HIS A 197 34.15 1.03 -15.93
C HIS A 197 32.76 0.92 -15.29
N ALA A 198 32.00 -0.13 -15.59
CA ALA A 198 30.75 -0.47 -14.91
C ALA A 198 30.95 -0.62 -13.39
N ARG A 199 32.02 -1.31 -12.96
CA ARG A 199 32.29 -1.59 -11.53
C ARG A 199 32.64 -0.36 -10.70
N THR A 200 33.07 0.71 -11.35
CA THR A 200 33.49 1.95 -10.70
C THR A 200 32.61 3.14 -11.12
N HIS A 201 31.45 2.88 -11.71
CA HIS A 201 30.52 3.91 -12.15
C HIS A 201 29.84 4.56 -10.94
N GLU A 202 29.71 5.88 -10.96
CA GLU A 202 29.27 6.69 -9.81
C GLU A 202 27.84 6.37 -9.36
N CYS A 203 26.94 6.07 -10.30
CA CYS A 203 25.57 5.65 -10.00
C CYS A 203 25.50 4.31 -9.25
N GLY A 204 26.57 3.50 -9.27
CA GLY A 204 26.60 2.17 -8.68
C GLY A 204 26.08 1.08 -9.62
N THR A 205 26.27 -0.19 -9.24
CA THR A 205 25.98 -1.35 -10.10
C THR A 205 24.50 -1.67 -10.23
N SER A 206 23.66 -1.20 -9.30
CA SER A 206 22.20 -1.40 -9.32
C SER A 206 21.50 -0.68 -10.48
N TRP A 207 22.15 0.30 -11.10
CA TRP A 207 21.61 1.06 -12.23
C TRP A 207 22.11 0.55 -13.58
N LEU A 208 22.78 -0.60 -13.61
CA LEU A 208 23.40 -1.14 -14.82
C LEU A 208 22.60 -2.31 -15.38
N LEU A 209 22.18 -2.17 -16.65
CA LEU A 209 21.54 -3.23 -17.42
C LEU A 209 22.47 -3.75 -18.52
N PRO A 210 22.33 -5.03 -18.92
CA PRO A 210 23.15 -5.57 -19.98
C PRO A 210 22.81 -4.93 -21.33
N VAL A 211 23.84 -4.72 -22.16
CA VAL A 211 23.67 -4.32 -23.55
C VAL A 211 23.11 -5.50 -24.35
N VAL A 212 21.87 -5.39 -24.80
CA VAL A 212 21.12 -6.45 -25.48
C VAL A 212 20.58 -6.03 -26.85
N ASN A 213 20.28 -7.01 -27.70
CA ASN A 213 19.79 -6.77 -29.06
C ASN A 213 18.29 -6.40 -29.10
N SER A 214 17.87 -5.39 -28.35
CA SER A 214 16.48 -4.96 -28.27
C SER A 214 16.34 -3.44 -28.39
N PRO A 215 15.26 -2.94 -29.01
CA PRO A 215 14.89 -1.53 -28.93
C PRO A 215 14.55 -1.06 -27.50
N ARG A 216 14.24 -1.98 -26.58
CA ARG A 216 13.92 -1.70 -25.15
C ARG A 216 15.15 -1.75 -24.22
N MET A 217 16.36 -1.95 -24.78
CA MET A 217 17.58 -2.02 -23.99
C MET A 217 17.74 -0.79 -23.09
N GLY A 218 18.02 -1.02 -21.79
CA GLY A 218 18.21 0.05 -20.82
C GLY A 218 16.91 0.56 -20.17
N VAL A 219 15.77 -0.07 -20.43
CA VAL A 219 14.46 0.35 -19.91
C VAL A 219 13.86 -0.74 -19.01
N CYS A 220 13.34 -0.38 -17.84
CA CYS A 220 12.48 -1.23 -17.00
C CYS A 220 13.06 -2.63 -16.72
N ASP A 221 14.31 -2.68 -16.26
CA ASP A 221 15.06 -3.91 -15.93
C ASP A 221 15.15 -4.96 -17.06
N TYR A 222 14.90 -4.57 -18.32
CA TYR A 222 14.96 -5.47 -19.46
C TYR A 222 16.40 -5.98 -19.69
N SER A 223 16.61 -7.25 -19.36
CA SER A 223 17.92 -7.92 -19.43
C SER A 223 18.10 -8.83 -20.66
N GLY A 224 17.10 -8.93 -21.53
CA GLY A 224 17.14 -9.74 -22.75
C GLY A 224 15.90 -10.60 -22.98
N PRO A 225 15.87 -11.43 -24.04
CA PRO A 225 14.76 -12.36 -24.29
C PRO A 225 14.62 -13.42 -23.19
N SER A 226 13.40 -13.84 -22.90
CA SER A 226 13.08 -14.86 -21.89
C SER A 226 13.63 -16.25 -22.25
N ASP A 227 14.03 -17.04 -21.25
CA ASP A 227 14.82 -18.28 -21.36
C ASP A 227 14.23 -19.38 -22.27
N ALA A 228 12.95 -19.28 -22.65
CA ALA A 228 12.28 -20.27 -23.51
C ALA A 228 12.76 -20.28 -24.98
N MET A 229 13.53 -19.29 -25.44
CA MET A 229 14.09 -19.25 -26.81
C MET A 229 15.62 -19.13 -26.86
N ALA A 230 16.32 -19.33 -25.73
CA ALA A 230 17.78 -19.25 -25.64
C ALA A 230 18.52 -20.48 -26.22
N SER A 231 17.85 -21.39 -26.93
CA SER A 231 18.52 -22.40 -27.75
C SER A 231 18.94 -21.79 -29.09
N GLU A 232 20.09 -21.10 -29.12
CA GLU A 232 21.09 -21.16 -30.20
C GLU A 232 22.11 -20.00 -30.08
N GLY A 233 23.22 -20.28 -29.39
CA GLY A 233 24.52 -19.70 -29.77
C GLY A 233 25.18 -18.70 -28.83
N TRP A 234 24.75 -18.59 -27.58
CA TRP A 234 25.52 -17.92 -26.53
C TRP A 234 25.66 -18.88 -25.35
N GLU A 235 26.85 -19.44 -25.17
CA GLU A 235 27.25 -19.92 -23.85
C GLU A 235 27.26 -18.69 -22.95
N ARG A 236 26.25 -18.57 -22.09
CA ARG A 236 26.23 -17.62 -20.98
C ARG A 236 27.43 -18.03 -20.12
N GLU A 237 28.46 -17.19 -20.01
CA GLU A 237 29.37 -17.33 -18.87
C GLU A 237 28.49 -17.05 -17.65
N ASP A 238 28.29 -18.10 -16.86
CA ASP A 238 27.46 -18.15 -15.67
C ASP A 238 27.56 -16.84 -14.86
N GLU A 239 26.48 -16.06 -14.82
CA GLU A 239 26.26 -15.21 -13.65
C GLU A 239 26.11 -16.16 -12.47
N PRO A 240 26.86 -15.95 -11.37
CA PRO A 240 26.86 -16.91 -10.29
C PRO A 240 25.47 -16.91 -9.66
N THR A 241 24.70 -17.97 -9.89
CA THR A 241 23.62 -18.38 -8.98
C THR A 241 24.21 -18.33 -7.58
N ARG A 242 23.65 -17.48 -6.72
CA ARG A 242 24.07 -17.46 -5.31
C ARG A 242 23.82 -18.84 -4.76
N SER A 243 24.68 -19.32 -3.85
CA SER A 243 24.41 -20.63 -3.27
C SER A 243 23.09 -20.56 -2.51
N GLY A 244 22.23 -21.58 -2.65
CA GLY A 244 20.98 -21.64 -1.89
C GLY A 244 21.21 -21.54 -0.39
N ARG A 245 22.37 -22.01 0.08
CA ARG A 245 22.79 -21.87 1.47
C ARG A 245 23.06 -20.43 1.89
N GLU A 246 23.67 -19.62 1.02
CA GLU A 246 23.94 -18.21 1.31
C GLU A 246 22.66 -17.39 1.40
N VAL A 247 21.69 -17.66 0.52
CA VAL A 247 20.38 -17.01 0.54
C VAL A 247 19.58 -17.42 1.79
N VAL A 248 19.61 -18.70 2.17
CA VAL A 248 18.98 -19.15 3.43
C VAL A 248 19.66 -18.53 4.64
N ASP A 249 21.00 -18.50 4.70
CA ASP A 249 21.70 -17.88 5.83
C ASP A 249 21.34 -16.39 5.96
N GLU A 250 21.26 -15.66 4.84
CA GLU A 250 20.80 -14.26 4.79
C GLU A 250 19.35 -14.09 5.27
N LEU A 251 18.40 -14.94 4.83
CA LEU A 251 16.99 -14.87 5.26
C LEU A 251 16.81 -15.08 6.78
N PHE A 252 17.68 -15.87 7.41
CA PHE A 252 17.64 -16.08 8.86
C PHE A 252 18.40 -14.99 9.65
N GLU A 253 19.34 -14.28 9.02
CA GLU A 253 19.99 -13.11 9.62
C GLU A 253 19.13 -11.84 9.47
N GLU A 254 18.45 -11.71 8.32
CA GLU A 254 17.58 -10.61 7.93
C GLU A 254 16.26 -11.18 7.37
N PRO A 255 15.23 -11.37 8.22
CA PRO A 255 13.94 -11.90 7.82
C PRO A 255 13.28 -11.06 6.70
N PRO A 256 12.51 -11.69 5.80
CA PRO A 256 11.80 -10.98 4.74
C PRO A 256 10.74 -10.05 5.35
N VAL A 257 10.63 -8.83 4.81
CA VAL A 257 9.65 -7.82 5.25
C VAL A 257 8.27 -8.08 4.64
N ASP A 258 8.22 -8.63 3.44
CA ASP A 258 6.98 -9.03 2.74
C ASP A 258 7.21 -10.19 1.74
N GLU A 259 6.11 -10.68 1.14
CA GLU A 259 6.13 -11.79 0.17
C GLU A 259 6.89 -11.44 -1.12
N ALA A 260 6.89 -10.18 -1.54
CA ALA A 260 7.55 -9.76 -2.78
C ALA A 260 9.07 -9.75 -2.62
N GLU A 261 9.56 -9.26 -1.47
CA GLU A 261 10.97 -9.34 -1.09
C GLU A 261 11.43 -10.79 -0.95
N LEU A 262 10.60 -11.64 -0.33
CA LEU A 262 10.87 -13.07 -0.22
C LEU A 262 11.04 -13.72 -1.59
N ALA A 263 10.09 -13.51 -2.51
CA ALA A 263 10.12 -14.04 -3.87
C ALA A 263 11.36 -13.58 -4.65
N TYR A 264 11.73 -12.30 -4.50
CA TYR A 264 12.95 -11.75 -5.11
C TYR A 264 14.22 -12.43 -4.61
N ARG A 265 14.36 -12.63 -3.29
CA ARG A 265 15.56 -13.23 -2.69
C ARG A 265 15.70 -14.71 -3.05
N ILE A 266 14.61 -15.48 -3.00
CA ILE A 266 14.66 -16.91 -3.36
C ILE A 266 14.93 -17.13 -4.86
N GLY A 267 14.52 -16.19 -5.72
CA GLY A 267 14.78 -16.23 -7.16
C GLY A 267 16.26 -16.06 -7.56
N GLN A 268 17.15 -15.71 -6.62
CA GLN A 268 18.59 -15.52 -6.87
C GLN A 268 19.44 -16.79 -6.70
N ALA A 269 18.83 -17.89 -6.27
CA ALA A 269 19.50 -19.15 -5.98
C ALA A 269 18.87 -20.34 -6.70
N ASP A 270 19.62 -21.45 -6.76
CA ASP A 270 19.08 -22.73 -7.18
C ASP A 270 18.04 -23.24 -6.16
N ALA A 271 16.85 -23.58 -6.65
CA ALA A 271 15.72 -23.97 -5.81
C ALA A 271 16.01 -25.25 -5.01
N ASP A 272 16.68 -26.24 -5.61
CA ASP A 272 16.98 -27.50 -4.92
C ASP A 272 18.04 -27.30 -3.83
N GLU A 273 19.06 -26.47 -4.07
CA GLU A 273 20.04 -26.08 -3.05
C GLU A 273 19.40 -25.32 -1.88
N LEU A 274 18.46 -24.41 -2.19
CA LEU A 274 17.74 -23.61 -1.19
C LEU A 274 16.86 -24.49 -0.31
N LEU A 275 16.04 -25.36 -0.93
CA LEU A 275 15.18 -26.31 -0.23
C LEU A 275 16.00 -27.27 0.63
N ALA A 276 17.13 -27.78 0.11
CA ALA A 276 18.04 -28.62 0.89
C ALA A 276 18.61 -27.90 2.11
N ALA A 277 19.00 -26.63 1.98
CA ALA A 277 19.51 -25.81 3.07
C ALA A 277 18.45 -25.54 4.16
N LEU A 278 17.19 -25.30 3.77
CA LEU A 278 16.07 -25.14 4.70
C LEU A 278 15.79 -26.44 5.48
N VAL A 279 15.71 -27.58 4.79
CA VAL A 279 15.47 -28.88 5.44
C VAL A 279 16.63 -29.27 6.36
N ASP A 280 17.88 -29.00 5.96
CA ASP A 280 19.05 -29.18 6.80
C ASP A 280 18.99 -28.35 8.09
N ARG A 281 18.39 -27.15 8.03
CA ARG A 281 18.23 -26.26 9.18
C ARG A 281 17.08 -26.73 10.08
N ALA A 282 15.98 -27.20 9.49
CA ALA A 282 14.89 -27.85 10.22
C ALA A 282 15.40 -29.06 11.01
N GLU A 283 16.20 -29.94 10.40
CA GLU A 283 16.76 -31.12 11.07
C GLU A 283 17.70 -30.79 12.25
N ARG A 284 18.29 -29.60 12.25
CA ARG A 284 19.11 -29.09 13.36
C ARG A 284 18.26 -28.47 14.48
N GLY A 285 16.97 -28.22 14.25
CA GLY A 285 16.09 -27.48 15.16
C GLY A 285 16.32 -25.97 15.13
N ASP A 286 16.91 -25.45 14.04
CA ASP A 286 17.32 -24.05 13.89
C ASP A 286 16.23 -23.19 13.18
N ILE A 287 14.97 -23.64 13.20
CA ILE A 287 13.80 -22.89 12.68
C ILE A 287 12.86 -22.61 13.85
N GLY A 288 12.80 -21.34 14.28
CA GLY A 288 11.92 -20.89 15.34
C GLY A 288 10.48 -20.71 14.87
N ARG A 289 9.64 -20.13 15.74
CA ARG A 289 8.20 -19.95 15.45
C ARG A 289 7.93 -18.84 14.43
N GLY A 290 8.63 -17.72 14.52
CA GLY A 290 8.46 -16.59 13.60
C GLY A 290 8.90 -16.92 12.18
N GLU A 291 9.87 -17.84 12.03
CA GLU A 291 10.41 -18.22 10.74
C GLU A 291 9.53 -19.21 9.97
N ARG A 292 8.68 -19.98 10.66
CA ARG A 292 7.88 -21.04 10.04
C ARG A 292 6.93 -20.52 8.96
N ALA A 293 6.32 -19.35 9.15
CA ALA A 293 5.34 -18.81 8.22
C ALA A 293 5.94 -18.59 6.82
N TRP A 294 7.04 -17.84 6.74
CA TRP A 294 7.69 -17.59 5.46
C TRP A 294 8.46 -18.81 4.94
N VAL A 295 8.97 -19.71 5.79
CA VAL A 295 9.54 -20.99 5.33
C VAL A 295 8.48 -21.85 4.64
N MET A 296 7.24 -21.89 5.17
CA MET A 296 6.13 -22.59 4.53
C MET A 296 5.70 -21.91 3.22
N ALA A 297 5.75 -20.58 3.16
CA ALA A 297 5.52 -19.85 1.91
C ALA A 297 6.55 -20.24 0.83
N ILE A 298 7.85 -20.32 1.17
CA ILE A 298 8.89 -20.81 0.25
C ILE A 298 8.57 -22.22 -0.26
N PHE A 299 8.12 -23.13 0.61
CA PHE A 299 7.71 -24.47 0.20
C PHE A 299 6.48 -24.49 -0.70
N GLY A 300 5.54 -23.56 -0.48
CA GLY A 300 4.39 -23.36 -1.36
C GLY A 300 4.81 -22.88 -2.76
N ASP A 301 5.71 -21.90 -2.82
CA ASP A 301 6.15 -21.27 -4.07
C ASP A 301 7.03 -22.19 -4.92
N LEU A 302 8.01 -22.84 -4.30
CA LEU A 302 8.99 -23.67 -5.01
C LEU A 302 8.56 -25.14 -5.12
N GLY A 303 7.62 -25.58 -4.27
CA GLY A 303 7.35 -26.98 -4.02
C GLY A 303 8.49 -27.67 -3.26
N LEU A 304 8.27 -28.90 -2.78
CA LEU A 304 9.27 -29.61 -1.99
C LEU A 304 10.40 -30.26 -2.82
N GLY A 305 10.35 -30.16 -4.15
CA GLY A 305 11.39 -30.68 -5.05
C GLY A 305 11.83 -32.12 -4.71
N ASP A 306 13.15 -32.31 -4.63
CA ASP A 306 13.82 -33.56 -4.23
C ASP A 306 13.77 -33.86 -2.71
N GLN A 307 13.31 -32.90 -1.89
CA GLN A 307 13.23 -33.08 -0.43
C GLN A 307 11.97 -33.84 0.03
N LEU A 308 11.01 -34.08 -0.86
CA LEU A 308 9.74 -34.75 -0.54
C LEU A 308 9.95 -36.13 0.13
N GLU A 309 10.77 -37.01 -0.45
CA GLU A 309 11.05 -38.33 0.14
C GLU A 309 11.79 -38.24 1.49
N ARG A 310 12.57 -37.18 1.69
CA ARG A 310 13.33 -36.96 2.93
C ARG A 310 12.37 -36.59 4.06
N LEU A 311 11.45 -35.66 3.81
CA LEU A 311 10.42 -35.26 4.78
C LEU A 311 9.43 -36.39 5.08
N GLN A 312 9.05 -37.22 4.10
CA GLN A 312 8.18 -38.39 4.34
C GLN A 312 8.82 -39.39 5.31
N LYS A 313 10.14 -39.60 5.21
CA LYS A 313 10.88 -40.47 6.15
C LYS A 313 10.90 -39.90 7.56
N VAL A 314 11.01 -38.58 7.69
CA VAL A 314 10.94 -37.89 8.99
C VAL A 314 9.58 -38.11 9.64
N VAL A 315 8.47 -37.86 8.91
CA VAL A 315 7.11 -38.06 9.44
C VAL A 315 6.86 -39.50 9.89
N ALA A 316 7.31 -40.47 9.09
CA ALA A 316 7.11 -41.89 9.33
C ALA A 316 8.00 -42.48 10.44
N ASP A 317 9.02 -41.76 10.93
CA ASP A 317 9.90 -42.22 12.00
C ASP A 317 9.35 -41.80 13.37
N PRO A 318 8.78 -42.72 14.18
CA PRO A 318 8.21 -42.37 15.48
C PRO A 318 9.27 -41.97 16.52
N ASP A 319 10.55 -42.28 16.28
CA ASP A 319 11.66 -41.93 17.18
C ASP A 319 12.32 -40.59 16.81
N ALA A 320 11.91 -39.95 15.71
CA ALA A 320 12.39 -38.62 15.31
C ALA A 320 11.84 -37.52 16.23
N ASP A 321 12.53 -36.38 16.27
CA ASP A 321 12.11 -35.22 17.08
C ASP A 321 10.69 -34.78 16.72
N GLU A 322 9.85 -34.59 17.73
CA GLU A 322 8.42 -34.33 17.55
C GLU A 322 8.16 -33.00 16.82
N ALA A 323 8.95 -31.95 17.09
CA ALA A 323 8.79 -30.67 16.42
C ALA A 323 9.22 -30.75 14.94
N LEU A 324 10.29 -31.50 14.66
CA LEU A 324 10.71 -31.78 13.29
C LEU A 324 9.67 -32.62 12.51
N ARG A 325 9.06 -33.62 13.15
CA ARG A 325 7.98 -34.42 12.56
C ARG A 325 6.77 -33.58 12.20
N ARG A 326 6.34 -32.67 13.10
CA ARG A 326 5.23 -31.74 12.84
C ARG A 326 5.54 -30.76 11.71
N PHE A 327 6.73 -30.19 11.70
CA PHE A 327 7.20 -29.32 10.61
C PHE A 327 7.18 -30.05 9.25
N ALA A 328 7.73 -31.26 9.19
CA ALA A 328 7.74 -32.06 7.98
C ALA A 328 6.33 -32.44 7.52
N PHE A 329 5.43 -32.76 8.46
CA PHE A 329 4.03 -33.06 8.16
C PHE A 329 3.30 -31.84 7.58
N ALA A 330 3.48 -30.65 8.17
CA ALA A 330 2.89 -29.42 7.68
C ALA A 330 3.38 -29.07 6.26
N ALA A 331 4.68 -29.16 6.01
CA ALA A 331 5.27 -28.93 4.69
C ALA A 331 4.71 -29.91 3.63
N LEU A 332 4.61 -31.20 3.97
CA LEU A 332 4.04 -32.22 3.08
C LEU A 332 2.54 -32.03 2.82
N SER A 333 1.80 -31.50 3.79
CA SER A 333 0.35 -31.26 3.63
C SER A 333 0.03 -30.18 2.61
N GLY A 334 0.98 -29.27 2.34
CA GLY A 334 0.84 -28.20 1.35
C GLY A 334 1.29 -28.57 -0.07
N ASP A 335 1.94 -29.71 -0.27
CA ASP A 335 2.46 -30.12 -1.59
C ASP A 335 1.39 -30.90 -2.37
N GLU A 336 1.02 -30.40 -3.56
CA GLU A 336 -0.04 -31.00 -4.41
C GLU A 336 0.21 -32.46 -4.80
N ARG A 337 1.47 -32.95 -4.71
CA ARG A 337 1.83 -34.33 -5.03
C ARG A 337 1.53 -35.30 -3.89
N VAL A 338 1.22 -34.80 -2.70
CA VAL A 338 1.00 -35.61 -1.50
C VAL A 338 -0.50 -35.83 -1.28
N ASP A 339 -0.91 -37.09 -1.24
CA ASP A 339 -2.27 -37.47 -0.86
C ASP A 339 -2.41 -37.44 0.67
N MET A 340 -3.40 -36.69 1.17
CA MET A 340 -3.61 -36.52 2.61
C MET A 340 -3.95 -37.82 3.33
N ASP A 341 -4.66 -38.75 2.70
CA ASP A 341 -4.97 -40.06 3.32
C ASP A 341 -3.70 -40.92 3.43
N GLU A 342 -2.80 -40.83 2.44
CA GLU A 342 -1.49 -41.50 2.47
C GLU A 342 -0.58 -40.88 3.54
N LEU A 343 -0.52 -39.55 3.64
CA LEU A 343 0.26 -38.83 4.63
C LEU A 343 -0.23 -39.12 6.06
N VAL A 344 -1.54 -39.08 6.28
CA VAL A 344 -2.15 -39.48 7.56
C VAL A 344 -1.84 -40.93 7.89
N GLY A 345 -1.79 -41.82 6.89
CA GLY A 345 -1.41 -43.22 7.04
C GLY A 345 0.05 -43.45 7.47
N LEU A 346 0.94 -42.45 7.33
CA LEU A 346 2.31 -42.49 7.84
C LEU A 346 2.39 -42.23 9.36
N VAL A 347 1.31 -41.72 9.95
CA VAL A 347 1.22 -41.38 11.37
C VAL A 347 0.21 -42.27 12.09
N GLY A 348 0.40 -42.50 13.39
CA GLY A 348 -0.55 -43.31 14.17
C GLY A 348 -1.94 -42.65 14.28
N GLU A 349 -3.01 -43.46 14.36
CA GLU A 349 -4.43 -43.00 14.44
C GLU A 349 -4.75 -42.02 15.61
N GLY A 350 -3.80 -41.77 16.53
CA GLY A 350 -3.92 -40.78 17.61
C GLY A 350 -2.90 -39.63 17.57
N GLU A 351 -1.98 -39.61 16.61
CA GLU A 351 -0.92 -38.58 16.48
C GLU A 351 -1.32 -37.45 15.52
N VAL A 352 -2.27 -37.69 14.62
CA VAL A 352 -2.68 -36.78 13.54
C VAL A 352 -3.07 -35.40 14.04
N ALA A 353 -3.85 -35.32 15.14
CA ALA A 353 -4.26 -34.03 15.71
C ALA A 353 -3.06 -33.20 16.18
N GLY A 354 -2.04 -33.84 16.78
CA GLY A 354 -0.81 -33.18 17.17
C GLY A 354 0.08 -32.80 15.97
N MET A 355 0.01 -33.55 14.87
CA MET A 355 0.72 -33.22 13.63
C MET A 355 0.17 -31.99 12.93
N LEU A 356 -1.14 -31.77 13.01
CA LEU A 356 -1.82 -30.60 12.44
C LEU A 356 -1.66 -29.33 13.28
N ALA A 357 -1.08 -29.42 14.48
CA ALA A 357 -0.97 -28.30 15.41
C ALA A 357 -0.24 -27.09 14.81
N ASP A 358 0.87 -27.30 14.10
CA ASP A 358 1.67 -26.21 13.51
C ASP A 358 0.93 -25.52 12.34
N SER A 359 0.22 -26.30 11.51
CA SER A 359 -0.65 -25.77 10.44
C SER A 359 -1.81 -24.95 11.03
N MET A 360 -2.40 -25.44 12.13
CA MET A 360 -3.45 -24.73 12.85
C MET A 360 -2.95 -23.45 13.51
N ALA A 361 -1.77 -23.49 14.13
CA ALA A 361 -1.13 -22.32 14.72
C ALA A 361 -0.86 -21.23 13.67
N THR A 362 -0.47 -21.62 12.46
CA THR A 362 -0.27 -20.70 11.34
C THR A 362 -1.59 -20.03 10.96
N LEU A 363 -2.66 -20.80 10.74
CA LEU A 363 -3.99 -20.26 10.42
C LEU A 363 -4.55 -19.37 11.54
N LEU A 364 -4.34 -19.76 12.81
CA LEU A 364 -4.73 -18.97 13.97
C LEU A 364 -3.94 -17.66 14.09
N GLY A 365 -2.66 -17.66 13.70
CA GLY A 365 -1.82 -16.45 13.68
C GLY A 365 -2.41 -15.35 12.81
N TYR A 366 -3.03 -15.70 11.68
CA TYR A 366 -3.70 -14.75 10.79
C TYR A 366 -5.16 -14.46 11.16
N ALA A 367 -5.72 -15.15 12.15
CA ALA A 367 -7.15 -15.09 12.45
C ALA A 367 -7.61 -13.74 13.03
N GLU A 368 -6.70 -12.89 13.54
CA GLU A 368 -7.08 -11.53 13.94
C GLU A 368 -7.32 -10.64 12.71
N GLU A 369 -6.47 -10.76 11.69
CA GLU A 369 -6.54 -9.95 10.46
C GLU A 369 -7.61 -10.45 9.50
N ALA A 370 -7.72 -11.78 9.37
CA ALA A 370 -8.68 -12.46 8.49
C ALA A 370 -9.40 -13.60 9.25
N PRO A 371 -10.40 -13.30 10.09
CA PRO A 371 -11.14 -14.29 10.88
C PRO A 371 -11.78 -15.41 10.04
N GLU A 372 -12.11 -15.13 8.78
CA GLU A 372 -12.59 -16.09 7.80
C GLU A 372 -11.61 -17.24 7.50
N LEU A 373 -10.30 -17.05 7.72
CA LEU A 373 -9.32 -18.13 7.58
C LEU A 373 -9.59 -19.25 8.60
N PHE A 374 -10.19 -18.94 9.75
CA PHE A 374 -10.58 -19.95 10.72
C PHE A 374 -11.70 -20.87 10.19
N MET A 375 -12.47 -20.46 9.18
CA MET A 375 -13.48 -21.34 8.56
C MET A 375 -12.84 -22.61 7.98
N GLN A 376 -11.58 -22.56 7.53
CA GLN A 376 -10.85 -23.74 7.07
C GLN A 376 -10.61 -24.74 8.21
N VAL A 377 -10.29 -24.24 9.41
CA VAL A 377 -10.16 -25.06 10.62
C VAL A 377 -11.53 -25.63 11.02
N ALA A 378 -12.59 -24.82 10.90
CA ALA A 378 -13.95 -25.25 11.18
C ALA A 378 -14.44 -26.35 10.23
N ASP A 379 -14.15 -26.27 8.93
CA ASP A 379 -14.46 -27.31 7.94
C ASP A 379 -13.79 -28.64 8.31
N MET A 380 -12.53 -28.59 8.72
CA MET A 380 -11.78 -29.76 9.19
C MET A 380 -12.39 -30.36 10.47
N LEU A 381 -12.78 -29.53 11.43
CA LEU A 381 -13.47 -29.96 12.65
C LEU A 381 -14.83 -30.62 12.33
N LEU A 382 -15.58 -30.09 11.35
CA LEU A 382 -16.84 -30.67 10.90
C LEU A 382 -16.65 -32.01 10.18
N ALA A 383 -15.61 -32.12 9.35
CA ALA A 383 -15.27 -33.34 8.63
C ALA A 383 -14.83 -34.48 9.56
N SER A 384 -14.31 -34.15 10.75
CA SER A 384 -13.88 -35.13 11.76
C SER A 384 -15.06 -35.77 12.53
N GLY A 385 -14.89 -37.03 12.92
CA GLY A 385 -15.84 -37.73 13.80
C GLY A 385 -15.87 -37.13 15.20
N ALA A 386 -16.97 -37.28 15.95
CA ALA A 386 -17.18 -36.58 17.24
C ALA A 386 -16.01 -36.73 18.25
N GLU A 387 -15.45 -37.93 18.40
CA GLU A 387 -14.32 -38.18 19.33
C GLU A 387 -13.01 -37.53 18.85
N GLN A 388 -12.80 -37.48 17.53
CA GLN A 388 -11.63 -36.81 16.93
C GLN A 388 -11.78 -35.29 16.96
N ARG A 389 -13.01 -34.78 16.81
CA ARG A 389 -13.32 -33.35 16.86
C ARG A 389 -12.95 -32.74 18.20
N ASP A 390 -13.32 -33.38 19.31
CA ASP A 390 -13.01 -32.86 20.64
C ASP A 390 -11.49 -32.83 20.89
N ALA A 391 -10.77 -33.85 20.44
CA ALA A 391 -9.30 -33.89 20.54
C ALA A 391 -8.65 -32.81 19.66
N LEU A 392 -9.14 -32.63 18.43
CA LEU A 392 -8.64 -31.64 17.49
C LEU A 392 -8.94 -30.21 17.94
N PHE A 393 -10.14 -29.97 18.46
CA PHE A 393 -10.51 -28.68 19.05
C PHE A 393 -9.67 -28.36 20.29
N GLY A 394 -9.31 -29.36 21.09
CA GLY A 394 -8.37 -29.17 22.21
C GLY A 394 -6.99 -28.69 21.75
N VAL A 395 -6.48 -29.16 20.61
CA VAL A 395 -5.22 -28.68 20.01
C VAL A 395 -5.37 -27.24 19.51
N VAL A 396 -6.49 -26.92 18.86
CA VAL A 396 -6.80 -25.54 18.42
C VAL A 396 -6.82 -24.58 19.62
N GLU A 397 -7.48 -24.96 20.71
CA GLU A 397 -7.53 -24.14 21.93
C GLU A 397 -6.15 -23.98 22.57
N GLU A 398 -5.34 -25.04 22.65
CA GLU A 398 -3.97 -24.95 23.14
C GLU A 398 -3.15 -23.92 22.33
N GLN A 399 -3.21 -24.00 20.99
CA GLN A 399 -2.51 -23.05 20.13
C GLN A 399 -3.08 -21.62 20.26
N ARG A 400 -4.41 -21.47 20.32
CA ARG A 400 -5.07 -20.18 20.52
C ARG A 400 -4.61 -19.52 21.82
N HIS A 401 -4.55 -20.28 22.91
CA HIS A 401 -4.08 -19.80 24.20
C HIS A 401 -2.58 -19.47 24.20
N GLU A 402 -1.74 -20.28 23.55
CA GLU A 402 -0.31 -19.98 23.38
C GLU A 402 -0.12 -18.64 22.66
N LEU A 403 -0.88 -18.40 21.59
CA LEU A 403 -0.88 -17.17 20.80
C LEU A 403 -1.58 -15.99 21.50
N GLY A 404 -2.26 -16.23 22.62
CA GLY A 404 -2.96 -15.20 23.39
C GLY A 404 -4.19 -14.60 22.68
N LEU A 405 -4.79 -15.36 21.75
CA LEU A 405 -5.91 -14.93 20.91
C LEU A 405 -7.24 -15.06 21.65
N ASP A 406 -8.13 -14.08 21.52
CA ASP A 406 -9.47 -14.17 22.13
C ASP A 406 -10.44 -14.99 21.25
N ALA A 407 -11.12 -15.96 21.84
CA ALA A 407 -12.07 -16.86 21.19
C ALA A 407 -13.19 -16.11 20.46
N GLY A 408 -13.72 -15.04 21.06
CA GLY A 408 -14.78 -14.26 20.42
C GLY A 408 -14.33 -13.52 19.16
N LEU A 409 -13.02 -13.27 18.99
CA LEU A 409 -12.45 -12.72 17.75
C LEU A 409 -12.25 -13.82 16.72
N VAL A 410 -11.55 -14.89 17.11
CA VAL A 410 -11.22 -16.00 16.22
C VAL A 410 -12.47 -16.71 15.70
N TYR A 411 -13.48 -16.90 16.56
CA TYR A 411 -14.65 -17.72 16.25
C TYR A 411 -15.84 -16.94 15.71
N ARG A 412 -15.75 -15.61 15.61
CA ARG A 412 -16.89 -14.78 15.19
C ARG A 412 -17.45 -15.17 13.82
N ALA A 413 -16.57 -15.40 12.84
CA ALA A 413 -16.96 -15.69 11.47
C ALA A 413 -17.71 -17.03 11.41
N VAL A 414 -17.26 -18.01 12.20
CA VAL A 414 -17.87 -19.33 12.28
C VAL A 414 -19.18 -19.31 13.07
N LEU A 415 -19.28 -18.49 14.12
CA LEU A 415 -20.51 -18.29 14.90
C LEU A 415 -21.59 -17.50 14.13
N ALA A 416 -21.20 -16.73 13.11
CA ALA A 416 -22.12 -16.00 12.24
C ALA A 416 -22.71 -16.86 11.12
N GLU A 417 -22.11 -18.02 10.82
CA GLU A 417 -22.44 -18.83 9.64
C GLU A 417 -23.23 -20.10 10.01
N PRO A 418 -24.53 -20.23 9.63
CA PRO A 418 -25.38 -21.35 10.02
C PRO A 418 -24.85 -22.74 9.62
N ALA A 419 -24.01 -22.83 8.58
CA ALA A 419 -23.40 -24.08 8.14
C ALA A 419 -22.55 -24.75 9.25
N TYR A 420 -22.05 -23.96 10.20
CA TYR A 420 -21.18 -24.40 11.30
C TYR A 420 -21.90 -24.58 12.63
N GLU A 421 -23.24 -24.55 12.65
CA GLU A 421 -24.05 -24.73 13.85
C GLU A 421 -23.62 -25.92 14.74
N PRO A 422 -23.22 -27.09 14.20
CA PRO A 422 -22.75 -28.21 15.03
C PRO A 422 -21.52 -27.91 15.91
N LEU A 423 -20.72 -26.89 15.56
CA LEU A 423 -19.54 -26.45 16.32
C LEU A 423 -19.87 -25.37 17.35
N TRP A 424 -20.96 -24.62 17.18
CA TRP A 424 -21.28 -23.47 18.03
C TRP A 424 -21.29 -23.75 19.53
N PRO A 425 -21.75 -24.91 20.04
CA PRO A 425 -21.69 -25.20 21.48
C PRO A 425 -20.27 -25.25 22.06
N ILE A 426 -19.30 -25.82 21.33
CA ILE A 426 -17.91 -25.92 21.78
C ILE A 426 -17.17 -24.59 21.59
N LEU A 427 -17.43 -23.87 20.50
CA LEU A 427 -16.91 -22.52 20.28
C LEU A 427 -17.45 -21.53 21.31
N GLY A 428 -18.74 -21.58 21.59
CA GLY A 428 -19.38 -20.76 22.63
C GLY A 428 -18.86 -21.08 24.03
N ALA A 429 -18.41 -22.30 24.31
CA ALA A 429 -17.79 -22.64 25.58
C ALA A 429 -16.41 -21.97 25.73
N ALA A 430 -15.60 -21.96 24.67
CA ALA A 430 -14.34 -21.22 24.63
C ALA A 430 -14.54 -19.71 24.81
N VAL A 431 -15.57 -19.13 24.17
CA VAL A 431 -15.94 -17.73 24.36
C VAL A 431 -16.32 -17.42 25.82
N VAL A 432 -17.05 -18.32 26.48
CA VAL A 432 -17.36 -18.19 27.92
C VAL A 432 -16.10 -18.28 28.78
N GLU A 433 -15.19 -19.20 28.45
CA GLU A 433 -13.92 -19.40 29.16
C GLU A 433 -13.04 -18.15 29.17
N ASP A 434 -12.96 -17.44 28.03
CA ASP A 434 -12.22 -16.18 27.92
C ASP A 434 -12.81 -15.03 28.76
N ALA A 435 -14.04 -15.19 29.24
CA ALA A 435 -14.74 -14.30 30.16
C ALA A 435 -14.87 -12.84 29.67
N VAL A 436 -14.95 -12.62 28.35
CA VAL A 436 -15.14 -11.30 27.74
C VAL A 436 -16.64 -11.01 27.65
N VAL A 437 -17.14 -10.13 28.52
CA VAL A 437 -18.58 -9.83 28.65
C VAL A 437 -19.19 -9.31 27.34
N ALA A 438 -18.41 -8.56 26.55
CA ALA A 438 -18.84 -8.05 25.25
C ALA A 438 -19.24 -9.16 24.26
N ASP A 439 -18.68 -10.37 24.43
CA ASP A 439 -18.98 -11.50 23.54
C ASP A 439 -20.31 -12.19 23.86
N ALA A 440 -21.01 -11.78 24.91
CA ALA A 440 -22.35 -12.27 25.18
C ALA A 440 -23.33 -11.94 24.04
N GLU A 441 -23.17 -10.78 23.38
CA GLU A 441 -24.00 -10.38 22.24
C GLU A 441 -23.74 -11.28 21.03
N LEU A 442 -22.48 -11.60 20.74
CA LEU A 442 -22.09 -12.56 19.70
C LEU A 442 -22.81 -13.92 19.88
N LEU A 443 -22.86 -14.44 21.11
CA LEU A 443 -23.55 -15.70 21.42
C LEU A 443 -25.08 -15.57 21.36
N GLU A 444 -25.64 -14.41 21.72
CA GLU A 444 -27.07 -14.13 21.62
C GLU A 444 -27.54 -14.07 20.16
N ASP A 445 -26.73 -13.44 19.30
CA ASP A 445 -26.97 -13.36 17.87
C ASP A 445 -26.89 -14.75 17.24
N ALA A 446 -25.83 -15.51 17.49
CA ALA A 446 -25.72 -16.89 17.03
C ALA A 446 -26.92 -17.75 17.50
N ALA A 447 -27.35 -17.59 18.75
CA ALA A 447 -28.52 -18.28 19.27
C ALA A 447 -29.83 -17.89 18.55
N ALA A 448 -29.96 -16.64 18.09
CA ALA A 448 -31.15 -16.17 17.37
C ALA A 448 -31.29 -16.81 15.98
N TRP A 449 -30.17 -17.24 15.38
CA TRP A 449 -30.12 -17.86 14.06
C TRP A 449 -30.02 -19.39 14.09
N ALA A 450 -29.90 -20.01 15.27
CA ALA A 450 -29.77 -21.47 15.41
C ALA A 450 -31.02 -22.22 14.92
N GLU A 451 -30.83 -23.27 14.11
CA GLU A 451 -31.92 -24.14 13.68
C GLU A 451 -32.30 -25.18 14.75
N SER A 452 -31.33 -25.59 15.58
CA SER A 452 -31.50 -26.53 16.67
C SER A 452 -31.89 -25.85 17.97
N ASP A 453 -33.09 -26.21 18.44
CA ASP A 453 -33.62 -25.96 19.79
C ASP A 453 -32.62 -26.26 20.93
N GLU A 454 -31.71 -27.21 20.75
CA GLU A 454 -30.69 -27.57 21.74
C GLU A 454 -29.49 -26.60 21.72
N VAL A 455 -29.06 -26.20 20.52
CA VAL A 455 -27.97 -25.24 20.32
C VAL A 455 -28.40 -23.86 20.78
N GLU A 456 -29.60 -23.39 20.38
CA GLU A 456 -30.17 -22.11 20.85
C GLU A 456 -30.14 -22.01 22.38
N ARG A 457 -30.66 -23.03 23.08
CA ARG A 457 -30.71 -23.03 24.55
C ARG A 457 -29.31 -23.04 25.18
N THR A 458 -28.36 -23.71 24.54
CA THR A 458 -26.98 -23.80 25.01
C THR A 458 -26.28 -22.44 24.89
N LEU A 459 -26.36 -21.80 23.73
CA LEU A 459 -25.77 -20.49 23.48
C LEU A 459 -26.42 -19.41 24.35
N ARG A 460 -27.75 -19.39 24.50
CA ARG A 460 -28.43 -18.45 25.42
C ARG A 460 -27.98 -18.62 26.87
N ARG A 461 -27.72 -19.86 27.31
CA ARG A 461 -27.20 -20.13 28.66
C ARG A 461 -25.77 -19.61 28.79
N GLN A 462 -24.92 -19.84 27.80
CA GLN A 462 -23.53 -19.38 27.75
C GLN A 462 -23.44 -17.84 27.74
N ALA A 463 -24.27 -17.16 26.94
CA ALA A 463 -24.38 -15.71 26.95
C ALA A 463 -24.80 -15.15 28.32
N LEU A 464 -25.79 -15.79 28.97
CA LEU A 464 -26.22 -15.41 30.32
C LEU A 464 -25.09 -15.60 31.34
N GLU A 465 -24.34 -16.70 31.25
CA GLU A 465 -23.18 -16.99 32.09
C GLU A 465 -22.13 -15.88 32.00
N LEU A 466 -21.75 -15.48 30.78
CA LEU A 466 -20.86 -14.33 30.51
C LEU A 466 -21.37 -13.01 31.08
N ARG A 467 -22.66 -12.70 30.92
CA ARG A 467 -23.23 -11.46 31.50
C ARG A 467 -23.20 -11.48 33.03
N THR A 468 -23.30 -12.66 33.64
CA THR A 468 -23.25 -12.79 35.11
C THR A 468 -21.84 -12.85 35.67
N SER A 469 -20.84 -13.31 34.91
CA SER A 469 -19.43 -13.35 35.35
C SER A 469 -18.82 -11.94 35.51
N ALA A 470 -19.38 -10.94 34.84
CA ALA A 470 -19.07 -9.51 35.03
C ALA A 470 -19.18 -9.05 36.50
N LEU A 471 -19.97 -9.75 37.33
CA LEU A 471 -20.19 -9.42 38.74
C LEU A 471 -19.04 -9.87 39.67
N ASP A 472 -18.14 -10.73 39.20
CA ASP A 472 -17.03 -11.28 40.00
C ASP A 472 -15.69 -10.51 39.83
N GLY A 473 -15.73 -9.35 39.15
CA GLY A 473 -14.57 -8.51 38.86
C GLY A 473 -13.97 -8.87 37.51
N GLY A 474 -13.96 -7.92 36.58
CA GLY A 474 -13.51 -8.13 35.20
C GLY A 474 -12.07 -8.65 35.10
N ARG A 475 -11.77 -9.31 33.97
CA ARG A 475 -10.42 -9.76 33.61
C ARG A 475 -9.46 -8.56 33.65
N HIS A 476 -8.38 -8.66 34.42
CA HIS A 476 -7.29 -7.67 34.36
C HIS A 476 -6.41 -7.99 33.15
N ILE A 477 -6.00 -6.96 32.40
CA ILE A 477 -5.07 -7.10 31.28
C ILE A 477 -3.74 -6.46 31.64
N GLU A 478 -2.64 -7.17 31.38
CA GLU A 478 -1.31 -6.57 31.49
C GLU A 478 -1.10 -5.67 30.26
N GLY A 479 -0.86 -4.38 30.47
CA GLY A 479 -0.78 -3.43 29.36
C GLY A 479 -0.53 -2.00 29.82
N VAL A 480 -0.57 -1.08 28.87
CA VAL A 480 -0.41 0.35 29.10
C VAL A 480 -1.32 1.14 28.14
N GLY A 481 -2.02 2.14 28.68
CA GLY A 481 -2.74 3.12 27.88
C GLY A 481 -1.90 4.38 27.70
N LEU A 482 -1.91 4.98 26.51
CA LEU A 482 -1.36 6.32 26.30
C LEU A 482 -2.48 7.27 25.89
N PHE A 483 -2.64 8.36 26.63
CA PHE A 483 -3.66 9.37 26.39
C PHE A 483 -3.03 10.69 25.93
N GLY A 484 -3.33 11.11 24.71
CA GLY A 484 -2.73 12.30 24.10
C GLY A 484 -3.38 13.62 24.52
N SER A 485 -2.57 14.66 24.63
CA SER A 485 -3.07 16.04 24.57
C SER A 485 -3.54 16.35 23.14
N CYS A 486 -4.40 17.35 22.98
CA CYS A 486 -4.83 17.77 21.65
C CYS A 486 -3.76 18.62 20.96
N ASP A 487 -3.67 18.47 19.64
CA ASP A 487 -2.80 19.20 18.72
C ASP A 487 -3.20 20.67 18.48
N GLY A 488 -4.31 21.13 19.06
CA GLY A 488 -4.88 22.47 18.90
C GLY A 488 -5.92 22.61 17.78
N SER A 489 -5.93 21.70 16.80
CA SER A 489 -7.08 21.51 15.91
C SER A 489 -8.23 20.85 16.69
N GLY A 490 -7.86 19.99 17.65
CA GLY A 490 -8.78 19.23 18.46
C GLY A 490 -8.64 17.74 18.23
N ALA A 491 -7.68 17.29 17.43
CA ALA A 491 -7.33 15.89 17.29
C ALA A 491 -6.40 15.45 18.44
N PHE A 492 -6.62 14.24 18.95
CA PHE A 492 -5.74 13.62 19.94
C PHE A 492 -5.80 12.09 19.83
N PRO A 493 -4.67 11.40 20.00
CA PRO A 493 -4.62 9.95 19.98
C PRO A 493 -4.91 9.33 21.35
N ILE A 494 -5.47 8.11 21.35
CA ILE A 494 -5.45 7.18 22.47
C ILE A 494 -4.84 5.87 21.98
N PHE A 495 -3.82 5.38 22.68
CA PHE A 495 -3.22 4.07 22.43
C PHE A 495 -3.60 3.09 23.54
N LEU A 496 -3.94 1.87 23.16
CA LEU A 496 -4.24 0.75 24.04
C LEU A 496 -3.24 -0.36 23.71
N ALA A 497 -2.16 -0.46 24.48
CA ALA A 497 -1.15 -1.49 24.29
C ALA A 497 -1.38 -2.63 25.29
N ARG A 498 -1.83 -3.78 24.79
CA ARG A 498 -2.04 -5.01 25.55
C ARG A 498 -0.84 -5.93 25.37
N LYS A 499 -0.33 -6.49 26.45
CA LYS A 499 0.73 -7.49 26.41
C LYS A 499 0.18 -8.89 26.18
N ARG A 500 0.82 -9.62 25.26
CA ARG A 500 0.52 -11.01 24.92
C ARG A 500 1.33 -11.96 25.79
N SER A 501 0.94 -13.24 25.80
CA SER A 501 1.56 -14.32 26.58
C SER A 501 3.03 -14.56 26.21
N ASP A 502 3.39 -14.35 24.94
CA ASP A 502 4.74 -14.48 24.40
C ASP A 502 5.65 -13.26 24.70
N GLY A 503 5.08 -12.17 25.21
CA GLY A 503 5.77 -10.93 25.56
C GLY A 503 5.65 -9.80 24.54
N SER A 504 5.07 -10.06 23.37
CA SER A 504 4.76 -9.06 22.34
C SER A 504 3.58 -8.17 22.76
N LEU A 505 3.32 -7.09 22.02
CA LEU A 505 2.25 -6.12 22.30
C LEU A 505 1.27 -6.02 21.13
N THR A 506 -0.02 -6.14 21.41
CA THR A 506 -1.06 -5.66 20.50
C THR A 506 -1.37 -4.21 20.84
N VAL A 507 -1.16 -3.30 19.89
CA VAL A 507 -1.42 -1.87 20.06
C VAL A 507 -2.61 -1.47 19.20
N ILE A 508 -3.64 -0.93 19.84
CA ILE A 508 -4.76 -0.27 19.17
C ILE A 508 -4.59 1.24 19.31
N ASN A 509 -4.48 1.94 18.19
CA ASN A 509 -4.49 3.40 18.12
C ASN A 509 -5.86 3.91 17.66
N LEU A 510 -6.37 4.93 18.32
CA LEU A 510 -7.57 5.67 17.91
C LEU A 510 -7.28 7.17 17.94
N LEU A 511 -7.57 7.87 16.84
CA LEU A 511 -7.48 9.32 16.74
C LEU A 511 -8.87 9.93 16.89
N PHE A 512 -9.13 10.59 18.02
CA PHE A 512 -10.40 11.25 18.27
C PHE A 512 -10.31 12.76 18.06
N ARG A 513 -11.44 13.39 17.75
CA ARG A 513 -11.63 14.83 17.97
C ARG A 513 -12.19 15.09 19.35
N THR A 514 -11.88 16.27 19.90
CA THR A 514 -12.44 16.74 21.18
C THR A 514 -13.97 16.84 21.16
N THR A 515 -14.56 17.01 19.98
CA THR A 515 -16.01 16.97 19.75
C THR A 515 -16.62 15.55 19.86
N GLY A 516 -15.79 14.50 19.82
CA GLY A 516 -16.19 13.11 20.02
C GLY A 516 -16.14 12.21 18.78
N GLU A 517 -15.85 12.77 17.60
CA GLU A 517 -15.72 12.01 16.34
C GLU A 517 -14.44 11.15 16.35
N LEU A 518 -14.56 9.88 15.97
CA LEU A 518 -13.40 9.05 15.63
C LEU A 518 -12.96 9.36 14.19
N ARG A 519 -11.71 9.81 14.03
CA ARG A 519 -11.17 10.29 12.74
C ARG A 519 -10.32 9.27 12.03
N ASP A 520 -9.60 8.45 12.79
CA ASP A 520 -8.65 7.47 12.28
C ASP A 520 -8.35 6.45 13.38
N GLY A 521 -7.75 5.32 13.02
CA GLY A 521 -7.24 4.36 13.97
C GLY A 521 -6.83 3.05 13.32
N PHE A 522 -5.96 2.31 13.99
CA PHE A 522 -5.47 1.01 13.54
C PHE A 522 -5.24 0.08 14.72
N ALA A 523 -5.13 -1.21 14.43
CA ALA A 523 -4.66 -2.22 15.38
C ALA A 523 -3.50 -2.98 14.73
N ALA A 524 -2.36 -3.09 15.44
CA ALA A 524 -1.17 -3.77 14.95
C ALA A 524 -0.43 -4.47 16.09
N ASP A 525 0.33 -5.51 15.77
CA ASP A 525 1.19 -6.22 16.71
C ASP A 525 2.64 -5.71 16.63
N PHE A 526 3.31 -5.70 17.78
CA PHE A 526 4.65 -5.16 17.99
C PHE A 526 5.47 -6.15 18.81
N GLU A 527 6.76 -6.32 18.51
CA GLU A 527 7.60 -7.33 19.15
C GLU A 527 7.89 -7.01 20.63
N GLY A 528 7.70 -5.75 21.08
CA GLY A 528 7.82 -5.40 22.50
C GLY A 528 7.68 -3.92 22.87
N ARG A 529 7.95 -3.60 24.16
CA ARG A 529 7.77 -2.26 24.77
C ARG A 529 8.70 -1.17 24.23
N ASP A 530 9.85 -1.53 23.68
CA ASP A 530 10.84 -0.57 23.20
C ASP A 530 10.34 0.18 21.96
N GLU A 531 9.49 -0.43 21.14
CA GLU A 531 8.85 0.19 19.99
C GLU A 531 7.80 1.24 20.40
N LEU A 532 7.05 0.99 21.47
CA LEU A 532 6.09 1.95 22.03
C LEU A 532 6.79 3.23 22.51
N ALA A 533 7.99 3.09 23.08
CA ALA A 533 8.82 4.24 23.47
C ALA A 533 9.33 5.01 22.24
N GLY A 534 9.63 4.32 21.15
CA GLY A 534 9.95 4.92 19.85
C GLY A 534 8.79 5.77 19.30
N ILE A 535 7.56 5.25 19.35
CA ILE A 535 6.34 5.99 18.96
C ILE A 535 6.18 7.26 19.81
N GLN A 536 6.36 7.16 21.14
CA GLN A 536 6.28 8.34 22.01
C GLN A 536 7.32 9.40 21.68
N GLU A 537 8.54 9.00 21.34
CA GLU A 537 9.62 9.93 21.00
C GLU A 537 9.37 10.58 19.62
N ALA A 538 8.93 9.80 18.63
CA ALA A 538 8.57 10.30 17.30
C ALA A 538 7.41 11.30 17.37
N MET A 539 6.34 10.99 18.12
CA MET A 539 5.20 11.89 18.29
C MET A 539 5.58 13.17 19.04
N ARG A 540 6.47 13.11 20.03
CA ARG A 540 7.00 14.31 20.70
C ARG A 540 7.87 15.18 19.77
N ALA A 541 8.56 14.57 18.82
CA ALA A 541 9.42 15.27 17.88
C ALA A 541 8.63 15.94 16.75
N GLN A 542 7.55 15.32 16.29
CA GLN A 542 6.74 15.78 15.15
C GLN A 542 5.52 16.61 15.54
N ALA A 543 4.86 16.32 16.67
CA ALA A 543 3.60 16.96 17.08
C ALA A 543 3.75 17.74 18.39
N ALA A 544 3.03 18.86 18.53
CA ALA A 544 2.91 19.56 19.81
C ALA A 544 2.00 18.83 20.83
N SER A 545 1.82 17.52 20.67
CA SER A 545 0.97 16.67 21.52
C SER A 545 1.81 15.84 22.48
N GLU A 546 1.47 15.88 23.77
CA GLU A 546 2.08 15.07 24.81
C GLU A 546 1.25 13.81 25.09
N LEU A 547 1.92 12.65 25.19
CA LEU A 547 1.30 11.39 25.59
C LEU A 547 1.48 11.15 27.08
N LEU A 548 0.36 10.93 27.78
CA LEU A 548 0.32 10.55 29.19
C LEU A 548 0.12 9.04 29.33
N GLU A 549 0.99 8.38 30.09
CA GLU A 549 0.82 6.98 30.45
C GLU A 549 -0.28 6.84 31.51
N VAL A 550 -1.29 6.01 31.22
CA VAL A 550 -2.42 5.69 32.10
C VAL A 550 -2.62 4.18 32.16
N PRO A 551 -3.31 3.63 33.18
CA PRO A 551 -3.74 2.23 33.15
C PRO A 551 -4.56 1.95 31.89
N VAL A 552 -4.33 0.80 31.26
CA VAL A 552 -4.98 0.45 29.99
C VAL A 552 -6.51 0.38 30.14
N GLU A 553 -7.02 0.01 31.32
CA GLU A 553 -8.44 -0.02 31.63
C GLU A 553 -9.06 1.39 31.73
N VAL A 554 -8.27 2.39 32.13
CA VAL A 554 -8.68 3.80 32.15
C VAL A 554 -8.72 4.35 30.72
N ALA A 555 -7.74 4.02 29.89
CA ALA A 555 -7.76 4.36 28.47
C ALA A 555 -8.93 3.69 27.73
N ALA A 556 -9.19 2.39 28.01
CA ALA A 556 -10.30 1.66 27.43
C ALA A 556 -11.65 2.30 27.80
N ALA A 557 -11.85 2.67 29.08
CA ALA A 557 -13.04 3.39 29.54
C ALA A 557 -13.26 4.72 28.78
N LEU A 558 -12.18 5.49 28.58
CA LEU A 558 -12.24 6.74 27.82
C LEU A 558 -12.60 6.54 26.34
N CYS A 559 -12.18 5.42 25.74
CA CYS A 559 -12.58 5.05 24.38
C CYS A 559 -14.02 4.56 24.33
N HIS A 560 -14.45 3.72 25.27
CA HIS A 560 -15.82 3.18 25.34
C HIS A 560 -16.83 4.31 25.39
N GLU A 561 -16.67 5.27 26.30
CA GLU A 561 -17.56 6.43 26.44
C GLU A 561 -17.72 7.21 25.11
N ARG A 562 -16.62 7.37 24.36
CA ARG A 562 -16.60 8.11 23.09
C ARG A 562 -17.23 7.33 21.95
N LEU A 563 -16.91 6.05 21.83
CA LEU A 563 -17.47 5.18 20.80
C LEU A 563 -18.98 5.01 21.00
N GLU A 564 -19.46 4.83 22.24
CA GLU A 564 -20.88 4.78 22.55
C GLU A 564 -21.60 6.09 22.17
N ARG A 565 -20.97 7.24 22.45
CA ARG A 565 -21.51 8.55 22.07
C ARG A 565 -21.59 8.70 20.55
N ALA A 566 -20.53 8.32 19.84
CA ALA A 566 -20.47 8.40 18.38
C ALA A 566 -21.55 7.52 17.73
N GLU A 567 -21.75 6.30 18.21
CA GLU A 567 -22.82 5.41 17.73
C GLU A 567 -24.21 5.95 18.03
N ALA A 568 -24.45 6.44 19.25
CA ALA A 568 -25.74 7.01 19.62
C ALA A 568 -26.10 8.23 18.76
N GLN A 569 -25.10 8.93 18.24
CA GLN A 569 -25.25 10.06 17.33
C GLN A 569 -25.24 9.66 15.84
N GLY A 570 -24.92 8.40 15.52
CA GLY A 570 -24.79 7.91 14.15
C GLY A 570 -23.59 8.50 13.41
N THR A 571 -22.53 8.87 14.13
CA THR A 571 -21.32 9.50 13.57
C THR A 571 -20.12 8.57 13.51
N LEU A 572 -20.24 7.31 13.95
CA LEU A 572 -19.18 6.30 13.80
C LEU A 572 -19.19 5.74 12.36
N PRO A 573 -18.13 5.94 11.56
CA PRO A 573 -18.04 5.37 10.22
C PRO A 573 -17.99 3.83 10.24
N ASP A 574 -18.59 3.21 9.23
CA ASP A 574 -18.68 1.74 9.12
C ASP A 574 -17.30 1.07 9.08
N GLU A 575 -16.29 1.71 8.47
CA GLU A 575 -14.91 1.22 8.38
C GLU A 575 -14.22 1.02 9.74
N PHE A 576 -14.64 1.79 10.77
CA PHE A 576 -14.12 1.67 12.13
C PHE A 576 -14.95 0.74 13.01
N SER A 577 -15.99 0.09 12.49
CA SER A 577 -16.85 -0.83 13.27
C SER A 577 -16.03 -1.96 13.90
N GLU A 578 -15.09 -2.50 13.15
CA GLU A 578 -14.18 -3.56 13.60
C GLU A 578 -13.25 -3.09 14.72
N LEU A 579 -12.66 -1.91 14.54
CA LEU A 579 -11.78 -1.29 15.53
C LEU A 579 -12.56 -0.96 16.82
N ALA A 580 -13.75 -0.37 16.70
CA ALA A 580 -14.63 -0.06 17.81
C ALA A 580 -15.04 -1.32 18.57
N TRP A 581 -15.38 -2.38 17.85
CA TRP A 581 -15.69 -3.68 18.42
C TRP A 581 -14.51 -4.29 19.19
N ARG A 582 -13.29 -4.23 18.63
CA ARG A 582 -12.06 -4.69 19.33
C ARG A 582 -11.84 -3.94 20.64
N VAL A 583 -12.01 -2.63 20.64
CA VAL A 583 -11.83 -1.78 21.83
C VAL A 583 -12.84 -2.11 22.92
N ARG A 584 -14.11 -2.38 22.55
CA ARG A 584 -15.18 -2.76 23.50
C ARG A 584 -14.92 -4.04 24.28
N ARG A 585 -14.12 -4.95 23.71
CA ARG A 585 -13.71 -6.20 24.37
C ARG A 585 -12.68 -5.98 25.46
N LEU A 586 -11.96 -4.86 25.45
CA LEU A 586 -10.99 -4.55 26.48
C LEU A 586 -11.72 -4.19 27.78
N PRO A 587 -11.26 -4.72 28.93
CA PRO A 587 -11.82 -4.36 30.22
C PRO A 587 -11.63 -2.85 30.47
N ALA A 588 -12.71 -2.20 30.88
CA ALA A 588 -12.74 -0.78 31.22
C ALA A 588 -13.01 -0.60 32.72
N ASP A 589 -12.34 0.37 33.35
CA ASP A 589 -12.60 0.77 34.74
C ASP A 589 -13.03 2.25 34.78
N ASP A 590 -14.32 2.49 34.52
CA ASP A 590 -14.93 3.82 34.58
C ASP A 590 -14.76 4.50 35.94
N ALA A 591 -14.69 3.71 37.02
CA ALA A 591 -14.54 4.24 38.37
C ALA A 591 -13.12 4.74 38.64
N ALA A 592 -12.11 4.18 37.96
CA ALA A 592 -10.72 4.63 38.01
C ALA A 592 -10.45 5.86 37.12
N VAL A 593 -11.34 6.21 36.19
CA VAL A 593 -11.20 7.41 35.35
C VAL A 593 -11.28 8.66 36.23
N ARG A 594 -10.14 9.32 36.44
CA ARG A 594 -10.07 10.59 37.17
C ARG A 594 -10.70 11.71 36.35
N ARG A 595 -11.88 12.19 36.78
CA ARG A 595 -12.59 13.29 36.13
C ARG A 595 -12.07 14.65 36.59
N PRO A 596 -12.15 15.70 35.75
CA PRO A 596 -11.81 17.06 36.16
C PRO A 596 -12.62 17.47 37.40
N PRO A 597 -12.02 18.23 38.34
CA PRO A 597 -12.76 18.83 39.44
C PRO A 597 -13.80 19.83 38.90
N GLU A 598 -14.86 20.06 39.68
CA GLU A 598 -15.84 21.12 39.36
C GLU A 598 -15.14 22.47 39.14
N ALA A 599 -15.58 23.20 38.12
CA ALA A 599 -15.12 24.56 37.85
C ALA A 599 -15.31 25.45 39.09
N ARG A 600 -14.26 26.15 39.52
CA ARG A 600 -14.26 26.78 40.85
C ARG A 600 -13.86 28.24 40.95
N GLU A 601 -13.52 28.93 39.87
CA GLU A 601 -13.38 30.39 39.87
C GLU A 601 -13.29 30.94 38.43
N GLN A 602 -13.59 32.22 38.22
CA GLN A 602 -13.37 32.86 36.92
C GLN A 602 -11.87 33.01 36.65
N VAL A 603 -11.37 32.36 35.60
CA VAL A 603 -10.00 32.51 35.14
C VAL A 603 -9.86 33.88 34.44
N SER A 604 -8.90 34.69 34.86
CA SER A 604 -8.69 36.01 34.27
C SER A 604 -8.10 35.91 32.85
N LEU A 605 -8.28 36.96 32.03
CA LEU A 605 -7.65 37.02 30.70
C LEU A 605 -6.11 36.97 30.79
N GLU A 606 -5.50 37.60 31.80
CA GLU A 606 -4.05 37.52 32.02
C GLU A 606 -3.59 36.09 32.33
N ARG A 607 -4.33 35.38 33.19
CA ARG A 607 -4.05 33.97 33.47
C ARG A 607 -4.27 33.11 32.23
N THR A 608 -5.30 33.39 31.45
CA THR A 608 -5.60 32.68 30.20
C THR A 608 -4.47 32.85 29.17
N ARG A 609 -3.91 34.05 29.03
CA ARG A 609 -2.71 34.26 28.19
C ARG A 609 -1.51 33.44 28.66
N GLN A 610 -1.30 33.32 29.97
CA GLN A 610 -0.25 32.44 30.52
C GLN A 610 -0.51 30.96 30.18
N LEU A 611 -1.75 30.50 30.29
CA LEU A 611 -2.14 29.14 29.91
C LEU A 611 -1.93 28.89 28.41
N LEU A 612 -2.35 29.80 27.54
CA LEU A 612 -2.18 29.70 26.08
C LEU A 612 -0.72 29.80 25.61
N SER A 613 0.21 30.21 26.49
CA SER A 613 1.65 30.23 26.19
C SER A 613 2.35 28.89 26.43
N ARG A 614 1.65 27.91 27.02
CA ARG A 614 2.17 26.56 27.24
C ARG A 614 2.31 25.80 25.91
N PRO A 615 3.27 24.86 25.80
CA PRO A 615 3.47 24.05 24.60
C PRO A 615 2.20 23.33 24.13
N GLN A 616 1.41 22.78 25.05
CA GLN A 616 0.17 22.05 24.72
C GLN A 616 -0.90 22.95 24.07
N CYS A 617 -0.82 24.26 24.27
CA CYS A 617 -1.75 25.22 23.68
C CYS A 617 -1.13 25.97 22.49
N GLN A 618 0.03 25.53 21.99
CA GLN A 618 0.80 26.25 20.97
C GLN A 618 -0.06 26.61 19.75
N TYR A 619 -0.90 25.69 19.29
CA TYR A 619 -1.78 25.88 18.14
C TYR A 619 -3.21 26.28 18.48
N TRP A 620 -3.46 26.76 19.71
CA TRP A 620 -4.78 27.24 20.11
C TRP A 620 -4.96 28.70 19.68
N PHE A 621 -5.64 28.90 18.57
CA PHE A 621 -6.03 30.23 18.10
C PHE A 621 -7.41 30.19 17.43
N VAL A 622 -7.99 31.38 17.27
CA VAL A 622 -9.07 31.61 16.31
C VAL A 622 -8.41 32.20 15.08
N ASP A 623 -8.51 31.50 13.96
CA ASP A 623 -7.86 31.94 12.73
C ASP A 623 -8.68 33.02 12.01
N ILE A 624 -8.14 33.53 10.91
CA ILE A 624 -8.83 34.55 10.10
C ILE A 624 -10.03 33.98 9.34
N THR A 625 -10.11 32.66 9.24
CA THR A 625 -11.19 31.93 8.56
C THR A 625 -12.43 31.88 9.41
N GLU A 626 -12.31 31.47 10.66
CA GLU A 626 -13.37 31.48 11.66
C GLU A 626 -13.95 32.89 11.84
N LEU A 627 -13.10 33.94 11.76
CA LEU A 627 -13.56 35.33 11.80
C LEU A 627 -14.46 35.69 10.62
N ILE A 628 -14.07 35.34 9.41
CA ILE A 628 -14.85 35.67 8.20
C ILE A 628 -16.12 34.83 8.11
N GLU A 629 -16.09 33.57 8.52
CA GLU A 629 -17.29 32.74 8.63
C GLU A 629 -18.30 33.33 9.61
N ALA A 630 -17.81 33.88 10.72
CA ALA A 630 -18.62 34.60 11.68
C ALA A 630 -19.00 36.02 11.22
N ASP A 631 -18.74 36.40 9.96
CA ASP A 631 -19.05 37.73 9.41
C ASP A 631 -18.40 38.87 10.21
N VAL A 632 -17.15 38.65 10.68
CA VAL A 632 -16.34 39.68 11.37
C VAL A 632 -15.61 40.53 10.33
N GLU A 633 -15.78 41.85 10.42
CA GLU A 633 -15.04 42.79 9.57
C GLU A 633 -13.52 42.73 9.84
N ALA A 634 -12.74 42.75 8.76
CA ALA A 634 -11.28 42.71 8.82
C ALA A 634 -10.71 43.81 9.76
N PRO A 635 -9.65 43.51 10.54
CA PRO A 635 -9.11 44.44 11.50
C PRO A 635 -8.66 45.74 10.81
N PRO A 636 -9.04 46.92 11.33
CA PRO A 636 -8.94 48.19 10.60
C PRO A 636 -7.51 48.66 10.31
N ASN A 637 -6.48 48.03 10.89
CA ASN A 637 -5.07 48.33 10.64
C ASN A 637 -4.25 47.02 10.60
N VAL A 638 -3.83 46.57 9.42
CA VAL A 638 -2.94 45.40 9.26
C VAL A 638 -1.58 45.61 9.97
N VAL A 639 -1.22 46.88 10.23
CA VAL A 639 0.08 47.30 10.81
C VAL A 639 0.02 47.55 12.33
N GLY A 640 -1.05 47.18 13.04
CA GLY A 640 -1.12 47.33 14.51
C GLY A 640 -2.21 46.49 15.20
N SER A 641 -2.07 46.28 16.51
CA SER A 641 -3.08 45.56 17.31
C SER A 641 -4.44 46.27 17.24
N PRO A 642 -5.55 45.56 16.98
CA PRO A 642 -6.90 46.14 17.00
C PRO A 642 -7.23 46.81 18.34
N ASP A 643 -8.21 47.73 18.33
CA ASP A 643 -8.72 48.34 19.55
C ASP A 643 -9.75 47.43 20.25
N GLU A 644 -10.05 47.72 21.52
CA GLU A 644 -10.99 46.92 22.32
C GLU A 644 -12.40 46.88 21.71
N ALA A 645 -12.83 47.94 21.02
CA ALA A 645 -14.15 47.98 20.39
C ALA A 645 -14.26 46.98 19.23
N TRP A 646 -13.20 46.80 18.45
CA TRP A 646 -13.14 45.77 17.42
C TRP A 646 -13.21 44.37 18.02
N PHE A 647 -12.44 44.10 19.07
CA PHE A 647 -12.47 42.78 19.72
C PHE A 647 -13.83 42.45 20.32
N ASP A 648 -14.49 43.41 20.98
CA ASP A 648 -15.85 43.22 21.52
C ASP A 648 -16.84 42.86 20.40
N ALA A 649 -16.74 43.53 19.24
CA ALA A 649 -17.58 43.24 18.08
C ALA A 649 -17.26 41.87 17.45
N ALA A 650 -15.98 41.52 17.33
CA ALA A 650 -15.54 40.23 16.80
C ALA A 650 -16.01 39.06 17.69
N LEU A 651 -15.83 39.18 19.01
CA LEU A 651 -16.27 38.16 19.97
C LEU A 651 -17.79 38.02 20.01
N ALA A 652 -18.54 39.12 19.89
CA ALA A 652 -19.99 39.05 19.81
C ALA A 652 -20.48 38.23 18.60
N ARG A 653 -19.75 38.31 17.48
CA ARG A 653 -20.05 37.54 16.26
C ARG A 653 -19.59 36.10 16.33
N LEU A 654 -18.37 35.85 16.81
CA LEU A 654 -17.89 34.49 17.07
C LEU A 654 -18.78 33.76 18.08
N ALA A 655 -19.39 34.47 19.03
CA ALA A 655 -20.33 33.91 19.99
C ALA A 655 -21.67 33.46 19.36
N GLU A 656 -21.98 33.92 18.14
CA GLU A 656 -23.15 33.45 17.37
C GLU A 656 -22.81 32.22 16.51
N ALA A 657 -21.53 31.85 16.38
CA ALA A 657 -21.06 30.68 15.64
C ALA A 657 -20.94 29.47 16.58
N ASP A 658 -22.01 28.68 16.68
CA ASP A 658 -22.11 27.52 17.59
C ASP A 658 -20.94 26.53 17.45
N ASP A 659 -20.47 26.27 16.22
CA ASP A 659 -19.35 25.35 15.95
C ASP A 659 -18.02 25.85 16.54
N THR A 660 -17.73 27.15 16.42
CA THR A 660 -16.51 27.76 17.00
C THR A 660 -16.57 27.73 18.51
N VAL A 661 -17.72 28.06 19.10
CA VAL A 661 -17.91 28.02 20.56
C VAL A 661 -17.70 26.61 21.09
N GLU A 662 -18.30 25.61 20.45
CA GLU A 662 -18.17 24.22 20.90
C GLU A 662 -16.75 23.70 20.70
N ARG A 663 -16.07 24.00 19.59
CA ARG A 663 -14.66 23.65 19.35
C ARG A 663 -13.75 24.20 20.45
N VAL A 664 -13.88 25.49 20.78
CA VAL A 664 -13.04 26.13 21.81
C VAL A 664 -13.34 25.55 23.19
N ALA A 665 -14.60 25.27 23.51
CA ALA A 665 -14.98 24.65 24.77
C ALA A 665 -14.51 23.20 24.88
N SER A 666 -14.62 22.40 23.81
CA SER A 666 -14.21 20.99 23.79
C SER A 666 -12.70 20.84 23.91
N LEU A 667 -11.91 21.74 23.32
CA LEU A 667 -10.46 21.83 23.52
C LEU A 667 -10.13 21.99 25.02
N ALA A 668 -10.74 22.98 25.69
CA ALA A 668 -10.53 23.22 27.11
C ALA A 668 -11.00 22.06 27.99
N GLU A 669 -12.11 21.41 27.67
CA GLU A 669 -12.62 20.26 28.40
C GLU A 669 -11.69 19.05 28.28
N HIS A 670 -11.19 18.76 27.08
CA HIS A 670 -10.21 17.69 26.87
C HIS A 670 -8.90 17.96 27.61
N THR A 671 -8.38 19.19 27.57
CA THR A 671 -7.17 19.57 28.33
C THR A 671 -7.39 19.49 29.83
N ALA A 672 -8.60 19.79 30.32
CA ALA A 672 -8.95 19.57 31.73
C ALA A 672 -8.91 18.07 32.09
N GLN A 673 -9.46 17.21 31.24
CA GLN A 673 -9.42 15.74 31.41
C GLN A 673 -7.99 15.21 31.37
N TRP A 674 -7.15 15.72 30.47
CA TRP A 674 -5.74 15.36 30.38
C TRP A 674 -4.98 15.73 31.65
N HIS A 675 -5.15 16.94 32.17
CA HIS A 675 -4.52 17.37 33.44
C HIS A 675 -5.06 16.63 34.66
N ALA A 676 -6.35 16.25 34.66
CA ALA A 676 -6.93 15.44 35.73
C ALA A 676 -6.24 14.07 35.80
N LEU A 677 -6.02 13.41 34.66
CA LEU A 677 -5.29 12.15 34.57
C LEU A 677 -3.81 12.33 34.94
N ALA A 678 -3.20 13.46 34.58
CA ALA A 678 -1.83 13.82 34.97
C ALA A 678 -1.68 14.24 36.45
N GLU A 679 -2.75 14.12 37.24
CA GLU A 679 -2.83 14.47 38.64
C GLU A 679 -2.61 15.97 38.98
N ASP A 680 -2.78 16.87 38.01
CA ASP A 680 -2.73 18.32 38.21
C ASP A 680 -4.14 18.90 38.35
N ASP A 681 -4.70 18.80 39.56
CA ASP A 681 -6.04 19.32 39.87
C ASP A 681 -6.17 20.84 39.66
N THR A 682 -5.06 21.59 39.71
CA THR A 682 -5.10 23.05 39.56
C THR A 682 -5.33 23.42 38.12
N LEU A 683 -4.50 22.89 37.20
CA LEU A 683 -4.69 23.14 35.78
C LEU A 683 -5.99 22.51 35.27
N ALA A 684 -6.35 21.31 35.76
CA ALA A 684 -7.62 20.69 35.41
C ALA A 684 -8.82 21.59 35.77
N ALA A 685 -8.83 22.19 36.96
CA ALA A 685 -9.89 23.12 37.38
C ALA A 685 -9.91 24.41 36.55
N GLU A 686 -8.75 24.97 36.21
CA GLU A 686 -8.64 26.20 35.41
C GLU A 686 -9.21 25.97 33.99
N PHE A 687 -8.81 24.89 33.31
CA PHE A 687 -9.33 24.56 31.99
C PHE A 687 -10.81 24.18 32.00
N ALA A 688 -11.28 23.42 33.01
CA ALA A 688 -12.71 23.13 33.17
C ALA A 688 -13.54 24.42 33.35
N SER A 689 -13.02 25.40 34.09
CA SER A 689 -13.67 26.70 34.29
C SER A 689 -13.69 27.53 33.00
N LEU A 690 -12.65 27.46 32.17
CA LEU A 690 -12.61 28.11 30.85
C LEU A 690 -13.59 27.47 29.87
N ALA A 691 -13.72 26.14 29.86
CA ALA A 691 -14.68 25.41 29.04
C ALA A 691 -16.13 25.80 29.41
N GLU A 692 -16.48 25.74 30.70
CA GLU A 692 -17.81 26.10 31.19
C GLU A 692 -18.15 27.57 30.88
N HIS A 693 -17.20 28.50 31.14
CA HIS A 693 -17.44 29.91 30.87
C HIS A 693 -17.62 30.17 29.36
N THR A 694 -16.85 29.51 28.51
CA THR A 694 -16.97 29.63 27.05
C THR A 694 -18.35 29.20 26.56
N ARG A 695 -18.90 28.09 27.05
CA ARG A 695 -20.27 27.66 26.69
C ARG A 695 -21.35 28.59 27.25
N ARG A 696 -21.15 29.13 28.46
CA ARG A 696 -22.16 29.92 29.17
C ARG A 696 -22.25 31.37 28.69
N ASP A 697 -21.11 32.00 28.40
CA ASP A 697 -21.00 33.40 27.97
C ASP A 697 -19.84 33.58 26.97
N PRO A 698 -20.01 33.10 25.72
CA PRO A 698 -18.93 33.04 24.74
C PRO A 698 -18.40 34.44 24.37
N ALA A 699 -19.29 35.44 24.27
CA ALA A 699 -18.95 36.81 23.91
C ALA A 699 -17.97 37.48 24.91
N HIS A 700 -17.97 37.03 26.17
CA HIS A 700 -17.04 37.50 27.20
C HIS A 700 -16.08 36.41 27.66
N SER A 701 -15.84 35.39 26.83
CA SER A 701 -14.93 34.31 27.17
C SER A 701 -13.47 34.79 27.16
N PRO A 702 -12.74 34.67 28.28
CA PRO A 702 -11.31 34.99 28.31
C PRO A 702 -10.50 34.03 27.41
N LEU A 703 -11.00 32.80 27.19
CA LEU A 703 -10.38 31.83 26.29
C LEU A 703 -10.53 32.24 24.83
N MET A 704 -11.76 32.55 24.38
CA MET A 704 -11.98 33.03 23.01
C MET A 704 -11.22 34.32 22.75
N ARG A 705 -11.21 35.26 23.71
CA ARG A 705 -10.42 36.48 23.60
C ARG A 705 -8.92 36.20 23.46
N GLY A 706 -8.37 35.31 24.31
CA GLY A 706 -6.96 34.96 24.27
C GLY A 706 -6.55 34.24 22.96
N MET A 707 -7.40 33.33 22.46
CA MET A 707 -7.16 32.62 21.20
C MET A 707 -7.25 33.55 19.98
N LEU A 708 -8.18 34.51 19.99
CA LEU A 708 -8.29 35.54 18.95
C LEU A 708 -7.07 36.47 18.94
N GLU A 709 -6.60 36.92 20.10
CA GLU A 709 -5.37 37.72 20.22
C GLU A 709 -4.15 36.97 19.66
N LYS A 710 -4.07 35.66 19.92
CA LYS A 710 -2.98 34.81 19.46
C LYS A 710 -3.02 34.58 17.94
N GLY A 711 -4.20 34.35 17.36
CA GLY A 711 -4.36 34.19 15.91
C GLY A 711 -3.92 35.43 15.11
N LEU A 712 -4.29 36.62 15.60
CA LEU A 712 -3.87 37.89 14.97
C LEU A 712 -2.36 38.16 15.06
N GLN A 713 -1.70 37.71 16.13
CA GLN A 713 -0.23 37.81 16.27
C GLN A 713 0.50 36.87 15.30
N GLY A 714 -0.05 35.68 15.04
CA GLY A 714 0.48 34.73 14.07
C GLY A 714 0.40 35.26 12.64
N ALA A 715 -0.73 35.87 12.25
CA ALA A 715 -0.95 36.42 10.91
C ALA A 715 0.03 37.57 10.54
N GLN A 716 0.53 38.32 11.53
CA GLN A 716 1.53 39.38 11.31
C GLN A 716 2.96 38.86 11.06
N GLY A 717 3.22 37.57 11.29
CA GLY A 717 4.52 36.92 11.04
C GLY A 717 4.64 36.23 9.68
N PHE A 718 3.56 36.13 8.91
CA PHE A 718 3.53 35.44 7.61
C PHE A 718 4.06 36.28 6.43
N GLU A 719 4.25 37.60 6.57
CA GLU A 719 4.73 38.47 5.47
C GLU A 719 6.26 38.49 5.27
N GLU A 720 7.07 37.87 6.14
CA GLU A 720 8.55 37.97 6.08
C GLU A 720 9.29 36.62 5.85
N GLY A 721 8.59 35.55 5.46
CA GLY A 721 9.06 34.16 5.58
C GLY A 721 9.64 33.44 4.36
N THR A 722 10.20 34.10 3.34
CA THR A 722 10.65 33.41 2.10
C THR A 722 11.79 32.40 2.30
N ASP A 723 12.53 32.44 3.42
CA ASP A 723 13.64 31.51 3.70
C ASP A 723 13.22 30.28 4.54
N ILE A 724 12.01 30.26 5.14
CA ILE A 724 11.52 29.11 5.93
C ILE A 724 10.72 28.12 5.05
N GLU A 725 10.18 28.59 3.92
CA GLU A 725 9.28 27.83 3.04
C GLU A 725 10.03 26.81 2.16
N ALA A 726 11.24 27.13 1.70
CA ALA A 726 12.07 26.20 0.91
C ALA A 726 12.43 24.92 1.70
N GLY A 727 12.78 25.06 2.99
CA GLY A 727 13.11 23.92 3.85
C GLY A 727 11.91 23.03 4.24
N ARG A 728 10.67 23.51 4.08
CA ARG A 728 9.45 22.68 4.27
C ARG A 728 9.07 21.93 3.01
N LEU A 729 9.27 22.51 1.84
CA LEU A 729 9.05 21.84 0.55
C LEU A 729 10.09 20.74 0.28
N GLU A 730 11.27 20.80 0.90
CA GLU A 730 12.20 19.65 0.98
C GLU A 730 11.57 18.43 1.66
N ALA A 731 10.57 18.59 2.54
CA ALA A 731 9.84 17.47 3.13
C ALA A 731 8.90 16.76 2.13
N ALA A 732 8.54 17.40 1.02
CA ALA A 732 7.86 16.72 -0.09
C ALA A 732 8.80 15.71 -0.79
N GLU A 733 10.11 15.87 -0.61
CA GLU A 733 11.14 14.93 -1.07
C GLU A 733 11.47 13.85 -0.01
N ASP A 734 10.87 13.91 1.19
CA ASP A 734 11.09 12.98 2.30
C ASP A 734 10.81 11.52 1.88
N ALA A 735 11.73 10.63 2.21
CA ALA A 735 11.67 9.22 1.86
C ALA A 735 10.48 8.50 2.50
N GLU A 736 10.06 8.87 3.71
CA GLU A 736 8.94 8.25 4.43
C GLU A 736 7.58 8.68 3.86
N LEU A 737 7.36 9.97 3.66
CA LEU A 737 6.13 10.48 3.01
C LEU A 737 5.98 9.92 1.60
N ARG A 738 7.07 9.90 0.83
CA ARG A 738 7.08 9.24 -0.48
C ARG A 738 6.80 7.75 -0.37
N ARG A 739 7.27 7.05 0.67
CA ARG A 739 6.98 5.62 0.87
C ARG A 739 5.50 5.39 1.20
N ALA A 740 4.92 6.22 2.06
CA ALA A 740 3.50 6.16 2.42
C ALA A 740 2.60 6.44 1.21
N MET A 741 2.91 7.46 0.42
CA MET A 741 2.16 7.75 -0.81
C MET A 741 2.37 6.67 -1.88
N ARG A 742 3.61 6.18 -2.06
CA ARG A 742 3.92 5.11 -3.04
C ARG A 742 2.99 3.91 -2.97
N HIS A 743 2.60 3.46 -1.77
CA HIS A 743 1.71 2.33 -1.61
C HIS A 743 0.33 2.56 -2.26
N ARG A 744 -0.19 3.79 -2.20
CA ARG A 744 -1.50 4.19 -2.77
C ARG A 744 -1.40 4.63 -4.24
N PHE A 745 -0.24 5.14 -4.66
CA PHE A 745 0.06 5.50 -6.06
C PHE A 745 0.28 4.28 -6.95
N PHE A 746 0.93 3.25 -6.44
CA PHE A 746 1.36 2.08 -7.21
C PHE A 746 0.56 0.81 -6.92
N SER A 747 -0.50 0.87 -6.09
CA SER A 747 -1.40 -0.28 -5.91
C SER A 747 -2.15 -0.54 -7.21
N GLY A 748 -1.67 -1.52 -7.97
CA GLY A 748 -2.19 -1.89 -9.29
C GLY A 748 -1.35 -1.39 -10.49
N LEU A 749 -0.21 -0.75 -10.25
CA LEU A 749 0.78 -0.44 -11.29
C LEU A 749 1.94 -1.44 -11.19
N GLU A 750 2.22 -2.15 -12.28
CA GLU A 750 3.34 -3.10 -12.32
C GLU A 750 4.71 -2.37 -12.34
N VAL A 751 4.84 -1.20 -13.00
CA VAL A 751 6.02 -0.30 -12.95
C VAL A 751 5.66 1.19 -13.13
N PRO A 752 6.27 2.13 -12.37
CA PRO A 752 6.07 3.59 -12.51
C PRO A 752 6.66 4.20 -13.79
N VAL A 753 6.04 5.24 -14.34
CA VAL A 753 6.50 5.97 -15.53
C VAL A 753 6.73 7.45 -15.28
N GLY A 754 7.30 8.21 -16.23
CA GLY A 754 7.66 9.62 -16.00
C GLY A 754 6.47 10.50 -15.60
N PHE A 755 5.28 10.23 -16.14
CA PHE A 755 4.04 10.86 -15.69
C PHE A 755 3.73 10.50 -14.23
N ASP A 756 3.87 9.24 -13.83
CA ASP A 756 3.60 8.78 -12.46
C ASP A 756 4.63 9.33 -11.46
N VAL A 757 5.87 9.59 -11.91
CA VAL A 757 6.89 10.27 -11.10
C VAL A 757 6.54 11.74 -10.92
N VAL A 758 6.07 12.42 -11.97
CA VAL A 758 5.58 13.80 -11.88
C VAL A 758 4.30 13.84 -11.04
N HIS A 759 3.40 12.88 -11.20
CA HIS A 759 2.18 12.76 -10.42
C HIS A 759 2.47 12.48 -8.94
N LEU A 760 3.40 11.57 -8.63
CA LEU A 760 3.85 11.34 -7.26
C LEU A 760 4.49 12.61 -6.67
N ALA A 761 5.39 13.27 -7.41
CA ALA A 761 6.06 14.49 -6.94
C ALA A 761 5.06 15.62 -6.67
N THR A 762 4.16 15.89 -7.62
CA THR A 762 3.12 16.92 -7.49
C THR A 762 2.08 16.57 -6.43
N SER A 763 1.83 15.29 -6.17
CA SER A 763 0.94 14.85 -5.09
C SER A 763 1.58 14.96 -3.72
N CYS A 764 2.85 14.56 -3.55
CA CYS A 764 3.60 14.78 -2.31
C CYS A 764 3.69 16.27 -2.00
N ALA A 765 3.98 17.09 -3.01
CA ALA A 765 4.07 18.52 -2.84
C ALA A 765 2.69 19.15 -2.55
N SER A 766 1.63 18.70 -3.22
CA SER A 766 0.25 19.09 -2.92
C SER A 766 -0.13 18.74 -1.49
N PHE A 767 0.24 17.56 -0.99
CA PHE A 767 -0.03 17.14 0.39
C PHE A 767 0.66 18.03 1.41
N VAL A 768 1.97 18.27 1.27
CA VAL A 768 2.73 19.14 2.17
C VAL A 768 2.15 20.56 2.17
N LEU A 769 1.75 21.06 1.00
CA LEU A 769 1.11 22.36 0.91
C LEU A 769 -0.28 22.39 1.56
N LEU A 770 -1.14 21.40 1.28
CA LEU A 770 -2.46 21.33 1.88
C LEU A 770 -2.34 21.20 3.41
N GLU A 771 -1.46 20.34 3.94
CA GLU A 771 -1.18 20.27 5.39
C GLU A 771 -0.75 21.62 5.97
N SER A 772 0.03 22.41 5.23
CA SER A 772 0.49 23.72 5.69
C SER A 772 -0.59 24.81 5.60
N LEU A 773 -1.54 24.67 4.67
CA LEU A 773 -2.59 25.65 4.37
C LEU A 773 -3.92 25.34 5.07
N PHE A 774 -4.16 24.08 5.46
CA PHE A 774 -5.37 23.64 6.15
C PHE A 774 -5.55 24.23 7.55
N PRO A 775 -4.50 24.56 8.32
CA PRO A 775 -4.64 25.37 9.53
C PRO A 775 -5.26 26.76 9.31
N ALA A 776 -5.41 27.20 8.05
CA ALA A 776 -6.15 28.40 7.67
C ALA A 776 -7.58 28.10 7.19
N ILE A 777 -8.09 26.89 7.35
CA ILE A 777 -9.48 26.49 7.11
C ILE A 777 -10.08 26.09 8.45
N ALA A 778 -11.35 26.44 8.67
CA ALA A 778 -12.08 25.99 9.86
C ALA A 778 -12.03 24.47 9.98
N ASP A 779 -11.58 24.00 11.14
CA ASP A 779 -11.30 22.58 11.41
C ASP A 779 -12.50 21.65 11.12
N SER A 780 -13.73 22.13 11.33
CA SER A 780 -14.97 21.39 11.02
C SER A 780 -15.18 21.11 9.52
N ARG A 781 -14.49 21.85 8.64
CA ARG A 781 -14.55 21.73 7.19
C ARG A 781 -13.25 21.23 6.56
N GLN A 782 -12.24 20.92 7.38
CA GLN A 782 -11.02 20.29 6.87
C GLN A 782 -11.34 18.86 6.42
N PRO A 783 -10.86 18.44 5.23
CA PRO A 783 -10.90 17.05 4.80
C PRO A 783 -10.30 16.13 5.88
N ARG A 784 -10.88 14.93 6.03
CA ARG A 784 -10.28 13.88 6.88
C ARG A 784 -8.90 13.49 6.34
N PRO A 785 -8.00 12.90 7.15
CA PRO A 785 -6.67 12.50 6.68
C PRO A 785 -6.71 11.65 5.41
N GLU A 786 -7.59 10.66 5.34
CA GLU A 786 -7.80 9.81 4.15
C GLU A 786 -8.23 10.62 2.91
N GLN A 787 -9.12 11.59 3.11
CA GLN A 787 -9.58 12.51 2.06
C GLN A 787 -8.49 13.50 1.66
N LEU A 788 -7.58 13.85 2.56
CA LEU A 788 -6.43 14.72 2.28
C LEU A 788 -5.43 14.00 1.37
N TYR A 789 -5.20 12.70 1.58
CA TYR A 789 -4.40 11.88 0.65
C TYR A 789 -5.07 11.80 -0.73
N GLU A 790 -6.37 11.57 -0.79
CA GLU A 790 -7.12 11.51 -2.06
C GLU A 790 -7.15 12.86 -2.78
N LEU A 791 -7.41 13.95 -2.06
CA LEU A 791 -7.38 15.30 -2.61
C LEU A 791 -5.98 15.66 -3.10
N ALA A 792 -4.92 15.34 -2.35
CA ALA A 792 -3.54 15.57 -2.79
C ALA A 792 -3.21 14.77 -4.06
N TYR A 793 -3.70 13.53 -4.17
CA TYR A 793 -3.58 12.70 -5.36
C TYR A 793 -4.29 13.32 -6.56
N GLU A 794 -5.55 13.71 -6.41
CA GLU A 794 -6.36 14.32 -7.49
C GLU A 794 -5.79 15.66 -7.94
N LEU A 795 -5.30 16.47 -7.00
CA LEU A 795 -4.61 17.72 -7.32
C LEU A 795 -3.30 17.47 -8.04
N GLY A 796 -2.50 16.51 -7.58
CA GLY A 796 -1.30 16.09 -8.28
C GLY A 796 -1.58 15.58 -9.69
N GLU A 797 -2.69 14.87 -9.91
CA GLU A 797 -3.06 14.37 -11.23
C GLU A 797 -3.39 15.53 -12.17
N VAL A 798 -4.19 16.49 -11.69
CA VAL A 798 -4.54 17.71 -12.43
C VAL A 798 -3.29 18.51 -12.79
N ILE A 799 -2.37 18.67 -11.83
CA ILE A 799 -1.14 19.43 -12.01
C ILE A 799 -0.19 18.67 -12.96
N ALA A 800 0.03 17.38 -12.76
CA ALA A 800 0.85 16.55 -13.62
C ALA A 800 0.32 16.48 -15.06
N ALA A 801 -1.00 16.35 -15.24
CA ALA A 801 -1.65 16.42 -16.55
C ALA A 801 -1.47 17.79 -17.19
N TYR A 802 -1.65 18.88 -16.43
CA TYR A 802 -1.42 20.23 -16.93
C TYR A 802 0.02 20.43 -17.43
N LEU A 803 0.98 19.91 -16.67
CA LEU A 803 2.40 19.99 -16.98
C LEU A 803 2.73 19.17 -18.23
N THR A 804 2.37 17.89 -18.23
CA THR A 804 2.81 16.90 -19.24
C THR A 804 2.06 16.99 -20.57
N ASN A 805 0.90 17.65 -20.63
CA ASN A 805 0.10 17.71 -21.85
C ASN A 805 0.75 18.57 -22.96
N GLN A 806 0.71 18.08 -24.20
CA GLN A 806 1.25 18.77 -25.38
C GLN A 806 0.31 19.87 -25.95
N GLN A 807 -0.94 19.96 -25.47
CA GLN A 807 -1.87 21.02 -25.87
C GLN A 807 -1.66 22.33 -25.09
N VAL A 808 -2.11 23.45 -25.66
CA VAL A 808 -2.06 24.78 -25.04
C VAL A 808 -3.33 24.97 -24.21
N PHE A 809 -3.21 25.01 -22.89
CA PHE A 809 -4.29 25.38 -21.98
C PHE A 809 -4.51 26.90 -21.96
N ASP A 810 -5.72 27.35 -21.58
CA ASP A 810 -6.00 28.77 -21.29
C ASP A 810 -5.39 29.16 -19.92
N GLU A 811 -5.00 30.43 -19.73
CA GLU A 811 -4.32 30.90 -18.49
C GLU A 811 -5.18 30.69 -17.23
N ASP A 812 -6.51 30.71 -17.37
CA ASP A 812 -7.46 30.52 -16.26
C ASP A 812 -7.79 29.04 -15.96
N GLU A 813 -7.26 28.09 -16.74
CA GLU A 813 -7.75 26.70 -16.74
C GLU A 813 -7.23 25.88 -15.55
N LEU A 814 -5.95 26.00 -15.20
CA LEU A 814 -5.36 25.28 -14.05
C LEU A 814 -5.94 25.75 -12.70
N PRO A 815 -6.01 27.06 -12.39
CA PRO A 815 -6.65 27.53 -11.15
C PRO A 815 -8.11 27.08 -11.04
N MET A 816 -8.85 27.05 -12.16
CA MET A 816 -10.23 26.58 -12.19
C MET A 816 -10.33 25.08 -11.89
N LEU A 817 -9.46 24.25 -12.45
CA LEU A 817 -9.44 22.80 -12.20
C LEU A 817 -9.09 22.48 -10.74
N ILE A 818 -8.08 23.16 -10.18
CA ILE A 818 -7.72 23.00 -8.77
C ILE A 818 -8.87 23.45 -7.87
N ALA A 819 -9.52 24.58 -8.17
CA ALA A 819 -10.68 25.05 -7.42
C ALA A 819 -11.86 24.08 -7.47
N GLN A 820 -12.06 23.40 -8.61
CA GLN A 820 -13.11 22.38 -8.76
C GLN A 820 -12.83 21.15 -7.89
N GLN A 821 -11.57 20.68 -7.86
CA GLN A 821 -11.21 19.53 -7.01
C GLN A 821 -11.33 19.87 -5.51
N LEU A 822 -10.81 21.03 -5.10
CA LEU A 822 -10.98 21.50 -3.72
C LEU A 822 -12.47 21.61 -3.35
N ALA A 823 -13.32 22.10 -4.25
CA ALA A 823 -14.76 22.19 -4.02
C ALA A 823 -15.45 20.81 -3.93
N ALA A 824 -14.98 19.82 -4.68
CA ALA A 824 -15.50 18.45 -4.63
C ALA A 824 -15.25 17.79 -3.26
N HIS A 825 -14.18 18.19 -2.57
CA HIS A 825 -13.84 17.78 -1.21
C HIS A 825 -14.47 18.66 -0.12
N GLY A 826 -15.53 19.41 -0.46
CA GLY A 826 -16.36 20.11 0.52
C GLY A 826 -15.90 21.52 0.91
N LEU A 827 -14.82 22.03 0.30
CA LEU A 827 -14.37 23.41 0.54
C LEU A 827 -15.34 24.41 -0.09
N VAL A 828 -15.77 25.41 0.67
CA VAL A 828 -16.68 26.45 0.17
C VAL A 828 -15.91 27.59 -0.51
N ALA A 829 -16.61 28.47 -1.24
CA ALA A 829 -15.98 29.58 -1.96
C ALA A 829 -15.06 30.47 -1.10
N ALA A 830 -15.35 30.61 0.20
CA ALA A 830 -14.48 31.34 1.13
C ALA A 830 -13.16 30.60 1.43
N ASP A 831 -13.19 29.27 1.50
CA ASP A 831 -11.99 28.44 1.70
C ASP A 831 -11.14 28.43 0.44
N LEU A 832 -11.77 28.28 -0.74
CA LEU A 832 -11.07 28.34 -2.03
C LEU A 832 -10.34 29.67 -2.21
N ALA A 833 -10.95 30.80 -1.83
CA ALA A 833 -10.32 32.11 -1.91
C ALA A 833 -9.07 32.26 -1.02
N ARG A 834 -8.89 31.39 -0.01
CA ARG A 834 -7.75 31.40 0.90
C ARG A 834 -6.69 30.36 0.58
N VAL A 835 -7.12 29.18 0.13
CA VAL A 835 -6.21 28.06 -0.15
C VAL A 835 -5.60 28.23 -1.53
N LEU A 836 -6.40 28.60 -2.52
CA LEU A 836 -5.99 28.55 -3.92
C LEU A 836 -4.82 29.51 -4.25
N PRO A 837 -4.83 30.80 -3.85
CA PRO A 837 -3.71 31.69 -4.16
C PRO A 837 -2.37 31.26 -3.55
N PRO A 838 -2.24 31.00 -2.23
CA PRO A 838 -0.96 30.57 -1.66
C PRO A 838 -0.58 29.15 -2.09
N PHE A 839 -1.54 28.27 -2.39
CA PHE A 839 -1.25 26.94 -2.96
C PHE A 839 -0.57 27.07 -4.33
N LEU A 840 -1.07 27.94 -5.20
CA LEU A 840 -0.48 28.20 -6.51
C LEU A 840 0.90 28.86 -6.40
N ASP A 841 1.04 29.88 -5.55
CA ASP A 841 2.32 30.57 -5.32
C ASP A 841 3.39 29.60 -4.78
N GLN A 842 3.05 28.74 -3.82
CA GLN A 842 3.99 27.79 -3.23
C GLN A 842 4.29 26.59 -4.15
N MET A 843 3.32 26.14 -4.97
CA MET A 843 3.60 25.17 -6.02
C MET A 843 4.58 25.70 -7.06
N GLN A 844 4.50 26.98 -7.37
CA GLN A 844 5.50 27.60 -8.22
C GLN A 844 6.90 27.56 -7.59
N VAL A 845 7.02 27.89 -6.30
CA VAL A 845 8.31 27.80 -5.57
C VAL A 845 8.87 26.38 -5.59
N TYR A 846 8.03 25.35 -5.45
CA TYR A 846 8.44 23.95 -5.57
C TYR A 846 9.09 23.64 -6.93
N PHE A 847 8.46 24.07 -8.03
CA PHE A 847 9.01 23.85 -9.38
C PHE A 847 10.26 24.70 -9.68
N ASP A 848 10.32 25.93 -9.17
CA ASP A 848 11.42 26.86 -9.43
C ASP A 848 12.70 26.52 -8.63
N PHE A 849 12.58 25.91 -7.44
CA PHE A 849 13.71 25.74 -6.51
C PHE A 849 13.99 24.31 -6.04
N VAL A 850 13.00 23.41 -6.01
CA VAL A 850 13.15 22.07 -5.43
C VAL A 850 13.29 20.98 -6.50
N ALA A 851 12.59 21.10 -7.63
CA ALA A 851 12.63 20.11 -8.72
C ALA A 851 13.24 20.59 -10.07
N PRO A 852 14.26 21.47 -10.17
CA PRO A 852 14.58 22.11 -11.46
C PRO A 852 15.34 21.26 -12.49
N GLU A 853 16.00 20.15 -12.13
CA GLU A 853 16.83 19.40 -13.11
C GLU A 853 16.16 18.11 -13.62
N ALA A 854 15.53 17.32 -12.75
CA ALA A 854 14.78 16.12 -13.16
C ALA A 854 13.45 16.44 -13.88
N PHE A 855 12.79 17.53 -13.48
CA PHE A 855 11.46 17.92 -14.00
C PHE A 855 11.51 18.54 -15.40
N PHE A 856 12.55 19.35 -15.70
CA PHE A 856 12.72 19.98 -17.02
C PHE A 856 13.34 19.01 -18.05
N ALA A 857 14.16 18.06 -17.60
CA ALA A 857 14.71 17.00 -18.45
C ALA A 857 13.61 16.05 -18.98
N ALA A 858 12.59 15.74 -18.17
CA ALA A 858 11.46 14.88 -18.56
C ALA A 858 10.50 15.49 -19.60
N MET A 859 10.52 16.82 -19.78
CA MET A 859 9.44 17.56 -20.44
C MET A 859 9.77 18.19 -21.80
N GLN A 860 11.03 18.19 -22.24
CA GLN A 860 11.48 18.81 -23.50
C GLN A 860 10.89 20.24 -23.79
N ARG A 861 10.73 21.11 -22.78
CA ARG A 861 10.25 22.50 -22.97
C ARG A 861 11.31 23.54 -22.60
N PRO A 862 11.37 24.70 -23.29
CA PRO A 862 12.21 25.82 -22.85
C PRO A 862 11.65 26.42 -21.55
N GLU A 863 12.54 26.73 -20.60
CA GLU A 863 12.30 27.38 -19.27
C GLU A 863 11.31 28.57 -19.30
N THR A 864 11.10 29.19 -20.45
CA THR A 864 10.48 30.51 -20.60
C THR A 864 8.95 30.54 -20.66
N ARG A 865 8.23 29.39 -20.69
CA ARG A 865 6.76 29.38 -20.82
C ARG A 865 5.96 29.09 -19.54
N MET A 866 6.53 28.43 -18.52
CA MET A 866 5.83 28.23 -17.23
C MET A 866 5.78 29.53 -16.43
N ALA A 867 6.85 30.33 -16.49
CA ALA A 867 6.93 31.64 -15.84
C ALA A 867 6.06 32.75 -16.47
N GLU A 868 5.27 32.49 -17.53
CA GLU A 868 4.29 33.48 -18.01
C GLU A 868 2.85 33.16 -17.60
N ALA A 869 2.51 31.90 -17.33
CA ALA A 869 1.15 31.49 -16.93
C ALA A 869 0.86 31.63 -15.43
N PHE A 870 1.89 31.55 -14.57
CA PHE A 870 1.75 31.77 -13.12
C PHE A 870 1.92 33.24 -12.69
N TYR A 871 2.48 34.10 -13.55
CA TYR A 871 2.86 35.48 -13.21
C TYR A 871 1.78 36.53 -13.53
N ARG A 872 0.56 36.15 -13.93
CA ARG A 872 -0.56 37.05 -14.19
C ARG A 872 -1.84 36.54 -13.56
#